data_AF-A0A9X3EVN3-F1
#
_entry.id   AF-A0A9X3EVN3-F1
#
_cell.length_a   1.000
_cell.length_b   1.000
_cell.length_c   1.000
_cell.angle_alpha   90.00
_cell.angle_beta   90.00
_cell.angle_gamma   90.00
#
_symmetry.space_group_name_H-M   'P 1'
#
loop_
_entity.id
_entity.type
_entity.pdbx_description
1 polymer ?
#
loop_
_entity_poly.entity_id
_entity_poly.type
_entity_poly.pdbx_seq_one_letter_code
_entity_poly.pdbx_strand_id
1 'polypeptide(L)'
;MNNVELAKTLARIVPLETDPNIQVRTLTQLAEVQDGGLGDIPAAIESYRKVLEIDGENINALDALARLHQNQGQWQDLVGVLERRVGTLDEPEQVIALRKRIGGVQEGQLGDAAAAIETYRSIVDSEPGDREALAALERLYLAGGSVPQYLGVLEAELDTTTVRDEQIAIYDRMAAAHVNLAQDPARAAEALEKILLLDKYRDPTYRQLEDLYTRLEKWTELVETYRNHIAVTTAPAAKVDLLVAMAQVYEKQIQDIDRAIETYSEILELSPQHFDSAVTLARLQEQIEDWPAALKTLALLVELSRDPAVRVQHLTRMGQVYQEKLGQLDEAERRLTQATEIDPGYVPAIVSLAELYKGRRDWLKAARNLEAAFGYSNTKLEKIALAAEAGFIYYEELENKEKAVALFAEVLKLDPEHVKVGRVIGQIYYDEGRFADADPIFDVLTRKADQLGLGDQDQRDLYLRAAKVARKLGNGDKALKQFKRAYDIDATNREVLVGMADLLFEKEDWEKAFKLYQTILVQHRDTQSSSETVLVYYRLGMIKKRQNEPRKALNYLEKALEVDPHDLATLNAVIELQTGAGDWEGVIQAKRAMIDVAATGDQQAAIYNEIGKLYLEKLGNWQKAAAAYQNALDLQPKDYPLLHTLLDIYTRNKQWEESIRIIDRIVEIEKDPKRRSKYNYTAAVLLRDELKAHDESIDRFNSVLDDDPAYLKAFQAIDAMVTKSKDWKTLERSYRKMLKRLPADGMGDLKITLWSNLAEIYRTRLKDFKAATAAFEVAAKLDPGNTERHYLLAELYEALMQENPQEYATQAVKEHQILIAQEPFRYESYHALFNIYRKSNQFDKAYCLARTLVFLKQATPEEQQIHDKYATNDFRQARQRLSEEILRRHVFHPDEDLFLTGILGSIAPAIAAWRANPLPAYLKPNERTDINTDPAPVSRMAKYVMQLLNVGQPDLYLRPDDQGDVSLLNAQRDGRVHPTMVVFQNLLKGKNEKHLAFALGRYMSDLYLPHYAYVALDRSPQNLKQVFLACMHMCDMETGGNRQELDQIAREILSRLPANARDQMRSLMRRFVEAGGSTDVKKWALGTEITAYRIGFLLCDDLITAAHLISQEQAGFGSAMTPKDKIKELVLYSISEDYFKARKGIGVSVA
;
A
#
# COMPACT_ATOMS: atom_id res chain seq x y z
N MET A 1 63.01 5.22 -120.32
CA MET A 1 64.26 5.79 -119.75
C MET A 1 64.14 5.75 -118.24
N ASN A 2 65.21 5.43 -117.53
CA ASN A 2 65.22 5.54 -116.06
C ASN A 2 65.35 7.02 -115.66
N ASN A 3 64.76 7.46 -114.54
CA ASN A 3 64.64 8.87 -114.14
C ASN A 3 65.98 9.63 -114.05
N VAL A 4 67.08 8.94 -113.72
CA VAL A 4 68.44 9.50 -113.71
C VAL A 4 68.90 9.93 -115.11
N GLU A 5 68.56 9.15 -116.14
CA GLU A 5 68.87 9.53 -117.53
C GLU A 5 68.00 10.70 -117.98
N LEU A 6 66.73 10.73 -117.57
CA LEU A 6 65.81 11.82 -117.90
C LEU A 6 66.30 13.15 -117.32
N ALA A 7 66.68 13.19 -116.03
CA ALA A 7 67.22 14.40 -115.40
C ALA A 7 68.54 14.88 -116.05
N LYS A 8 69.47 13.96 -116.36
CA LYS A 8 70.72 14.33 -117.05
C LYS A 8 70.48 14.85 -118.45
N THR A 9 69.44 14.34 -119.12
CA THR A 9 69.05 14.78 -120.47
C THR A 9 68.43 16.18 -120.39
N LEU A 10 67.45 16.37 -119.49
CA LEU A 10 66.83 17.68 -119.26
C LEU A 10 67.87 18.73 -118.85
N ALA A 11 68.78 18.41 -117.92
CA ALA A 11 69.86 19.32 -117.49
C ALA A 11 70.85 19.67 -118.61
N ARG A 12 71.02 18.82 -119.63
CA ARG A 12 71.82 19.13 -120.83
C ARG A 12 71.04 19.93 -121.87
N ILE A 13 69.72 19.73 -121.97
CA ILE A 13 68.84 20.45 -122.90
C ILE A 13 68.65 21.89 -122.45
N VAL A 14 68.41 22.12 -121.16
CA VAL A 14 68.13 23.47 -120.60
C VAL A 14 69.13 24.55 -121.07
N PRO A 15 70.46 24.35 -121.01
CA PRO A 15 71.42 25.38 -121.46
C PRO A 15 71.56 25.48 -122.99
N LEU A 16 71.04 24.51 -123.75
CA LEU A 16 71.05 24.53 -125.21
C LEU A 16 69.76 25.13 -125.79
N GLU A 17 68.73 25.29 -124.96
CA GLU A 17 67.45 25.87 -125.35
C GLU A 17 67.47 27.39 -125.22
N THR A 18 67.11 28.10 -126.30
CA THR A 18 67.15 29.57 -126.34
C THR A 18 65.78 30.23 -126.15
N ASP A 19 64.68 29.48 -126.24
CA ASP A 19 63.34 30.00 -125.96
C ASP A 19 63.08 30.00 -124.44
N PRO A 20 62.87 31.17 -123.80
CA PRO A 20 62.64 31.27 -122.35
C PRO A 20 61.43 30.47 -121.86
N ASN A 21 60.38 30.34 -122.65
CA ASN A 21 59.19 29.57 -122.25
C ASN A 21 59.49 28.07 -122.26
N ILE A 22 60.25 27.62 -123.25
CA ILE A 22 60.72 26.22 -123.30
C ILE A 22 61.75 25.99 -122.19
N GLN A 23 62.59 26.98 -121.89
CA GLN A 23 63.55 26.92 -120.80
C GLN A 23 62.87 26.82 -119.44
N VAL A 24 61.87 27.65 -119.13
CA VAL A 24 61.04 27.54 -117.91
C VAL A 24 60.36 26.19 -117.86
N ARG A 25 59.73 25.73 -118.94
CA ARG A 25 59.07 24.42 -118.97
C ARG A 25 60.06 23.26 -118.72
N THR A 26 61.25 23.33 -119.32
CA THR A 26 62.28 22.30 -119.20
C THR A 26 62.95 22.35 -117.82
N LEU A 27 63.16 23.55 -117.26
CA LEU A 27 63.63 23.75 -115.89
C LEU A 27 62.62 23.27 -114.85
N THR A 28 61.33 23.53 -115.06
CA THR A 28 60.26 23.02 -114.20
C THR A 28 60.21 21.49 -114.27
N GLN A 29 60.29 20.89 -115.46
CA GLN A 29 60.38 19.43 -115.60
C GLN A 29 61.65 18.87 -114.95
N LEU A 30 62.78 19.57 -115.07
CA LEU A 30 64.03 19.19 -114.41
C LEU A 30 63.86 19.24 -112.89
N ALA A 31 63.29 20.33 -112.37
CA ALA A 31 63.04 20.54 -110.96
C ALA A 31 62.05 19.49 -110.40
N GLU A 32 61.01 19.13 -111.15
CA GLU A 32 60.05 18.06 -110.79
C GLU A 32 60.71 16.68 -110.75
N VAL A 33 61.58 16.37 -111.72
CA VAL A 33 62.32 15.10 -111.71
C VAL A 33 63.37 15.09 -110.60
N GLN A 34 64.03 16.22 -110.32
CA GLN A 34 64.97 16.36 -109.21
C GLN A 34 64.27 16.19 -107.86
N ASP A 35 63.13 16.84 -107.67
CA ASP A 35 62.32 16.78 -106.47
C ASP A 35 61.71 15.39 -106.25
N GLY A 36 60.86 14.92 -107.17
CA GLY A 36 60.07 13.70 -106.98
C GLY A 36 60.72 12.43 -107.52
N GLY A 37 61.48 12.54 -108.62
CA GLY A 37 62.09 11.39 -109.30
C GLY A 37 63.44 10.95 -108.72
N LEU A 38 64.20 11.90 -108.16
CA LEU A 38 65.56 11.68 -107.65
C LEU A 38 65.72 11.98 -106.16
N GLY A 39 64.84 12.79 -105.57
CA GLY A 39 64.97 13.24 -104.19
C GLY A 39 66.13 14.22 -103.96
N ASP A 40 66.64 14.87 -105.01
CA ASP A 40 67.69 15.90 -104.92
C ASP A 40 67.06 17.28 -104.70
N ILE A 41 66.64 17.50 -103.46
CA ILE A 41 65.90 18.69 -103.03
C ILE A 41 66.73 19.99 -103.24
N PRO A 42 68.03 20.07 -102.87
CA PRO A 42 68.80 21.29 -103.09
C PRO A 42 68.90 21.66 -104.58
N ALA A 43 69.10 20.67 -105.46
CA ALA A 43 69.13 20.92 -106.89
C ALA A 43 67.75 21.35 -107.42
N ALA A 44 66.67 20.75 -106.92
CA ALA A 44 65.31 21.16 -107.27
C ALA A 44 65.01 22.61 -106.84
N ILE A 45 65.40 23.03 -105.62
CA ILE A 45 65.25 24.41 -105.15
C ILE A 45 66.01 25.38 -106.05
N GLU A 46 67.26 25.07 -106.41
CA GLU A 46 68.04 25.92 -107.30
C GLU A 46 67.39 26.03 -108.69
N SER A 47 66.89 24.91 -109.23
CA SER A 47 66.16 24.90 -110.50
C SER A 47 64.86 25.72 -110.43
N TYR A 48 64.06 25.60 -109.36
CA TYR A 48 62.86 26.43 -109.17
C TYR A 48 63.19 27.90 -108.91
N ARG A 49 64.31 28.23 -108.24
CA ARG A 49 64.78 29.62 -108.10
C ARG A 49 65.17 30.20 -109.45
N LYS A 50 65.86 29.45 -110.29
CA LYS A 50 66.17 29.87 -111.67
C LYS A 50 64.91 30.07 -112.50
N VAL A 51 63.86 29.26 -112.29
CA VAL A 51 62.54 29.53 -112.88
C VAL A 51 62.03 30.90 -112.43
N LEU A 52 62.11 31.23 -111.13
CA LEU A 52 61.69 32.55 -110.62
C LEU A 52 62.60 33.73 -111.00
N GLU A 53 63.86 33.48 -111.37
CA GLU A 53 64.72 34.52 -111.94
C GLU A 53 64.28 34.92 -113.35
N ILE A 54 63.71 33.98 -114.10
CA ILE A 54 63.20 34.20 -115.47
C ILE A 54 61.75 34.69 -115.44
N ASP A 55 60.94 34.11 -114.56
CA ASP A 55 59.53 34.40 -114.38
C ASP A 55 59.23 34.54 -112.88
N GLY A 56 59.38 35.76 -112.34
CA GLY A 56 59.23 36.04 -110.92
C GLY A 56 57.84 35.78 -110.33
N GLU A 57 56.83 35.62 -111.19
CA GLU A 57 55.45 35.34 -110.81
C GLU A 57 55.08 33.88 -111.10
N ASN A 58 56.06 33.03 -111.43
CA ASN A 58 55.78 31.64 -111.76
C ASN A 58 55.16 30.91 -110.56
N ILE A 59 53.85 30.70 -110.63
CA ILE A 59 53.05 30.08 -109.58
C ILE A 59 53.57 28.70 -109.20
N ASN A 60 53.89 27.88 -110.20
CA ASN A 60 54.34 26.51 -109.98
C ASN A 60 55.67 26.49 -109.23
N ALA A 61 56.57 27.44 -109.53
CA ALA A 61 57.84 27.56 -108.82
C ALA A 61 57.69 28.16 -107.41
N LEU A 62 56.81 29.16 -107.21
CA LEU A 62 56.50 29.69 -105.87
C LEU A 62 55.87 28.62 -104.97
N ASP A 63 54.90 27.87 -105.46
CA ASP A 63 54.21 26.81 -104.71
C ASP A 63 55.16 25.63 -104.42
N ALA A 64 56.00 25.25 -105.40
CA ALA A 64 57.04 24.25 -105.20
C ALA A 64 58.07 24.73 -104.17
N LEU A 65 58.57 25.97 -104.24
CA LEU A 65 59.50 26.52 -103.26
C LEU A 65 58.87 26.65 -101.87
N ALA A 66 57.61 27.07 -101.75
CA ALA A 66 56.92 27.11 -100.47
C ALA A 66 56.86 25.70 -99.83
N ARG A 67 56.54 24.67 -100.63
CA ARG A 67 56.57 23.28 -100.15
C ARG A 67 57.99 22.83 -99.76
N LEU A 68 59.01 23.18 -100.55
CA LEU A 68 60.39 22.77 -100.29
C LEU A 68 60.97 23.49 -99.06
N HIS A 69 60.77 24.80 -98.92
CA HIS A 69 61.18 25.57 -97.73
C HIS A 69 60.47 25.09 -96.47
N GLN A 70 59.18 24.76 -96.56
CA GLN A 70 58.44 24.15 -95.46
C GLN A 70 59.04 22.79 -95.05
N ASN A 71 59.35 21.92 -96.02
CA ASN A 71 59.93 20.61 -95.73
C ASN A 71 61.36 20.69 -95.18
N GLN A 72 62.12 21.74 -95.52
CA GLN A 72 63.47 21.97 -94.99
C GLN A 72 63.49 22.74 -93.66
N GLY A 73 62.34 23.19 -93.16
CA GLY A 73 62.25 23.99 -91.93
C GLY A 73 62.84 25.40 -92.07
N GLN A 74 62.92 25.94 -93.29
CA GLN A 74 63.40 27.30 -93.56
C GLN A 74 62.23 28.29 -93.46
N TRP A 75 61.81 28.60 -92.23
CA TRP A 75 60.56 29.32 -91.96
C TRP A 75 60.57 30.80 -92.38
N GLN A 76 61.71 31.50 -92.25
CA GLN A 76 61.83 32.90 -92.71
C GLN A 76 61.74 33.01 -94.24
N ASP A 77 62.44 32.12 -94.94
CA ASP A 77 62.37 32.05 -96.40
C ASP A 77 60.97 31.62 -96.86
N LEU A 78 60.32 30.71 -96.12
CA LEU A 78 58.92 30.34 -96.36
C LEU A 78 57.98 31.54 -96.23
N VAL A 79 58.07 32.32 -95.15
CA VAL A 79 57.24 33.54 -94.99
C VAL A 79 57.49 34.50 -96.14
N GLY A 80 58.76 34.75 -96.52
CA GLY A 80 59.08 35.62 -97.66
C GLY A 80 58.53 35.12 -98.99
N VAL A 81 58.56 33.81 -99.26
CA VAL A 81 57.95 33.21 -100.47
C VAL A 81 56.42 33.29 -100.41
N LEU A 82 55.80 33.07 -99.25
CA LEU A 82 54.36 33.20 -99.06
C LEU A 82 53.89 34.65 -99.20
N GLU A 83 54.63 35.64 -98.69
CA GLU A 83 54.33 37.08 -98.86
C GLU A 83 54.43 37.51 -100.32
N ARG A 84 55.44 37.05 -101.05
CA ARG A 84 55.53 37.27 -102.49
C ARG A 84 54.35 36.64 -103.22
N ARG A 85 53.96 35.43 -102.81
CA ARG A 85 52.79 34.74 -103.34
C ARG A 85 51.48 35.50 -103.02
N VAL A 86 51.34 36.12 -101.83
CA VAL A 86 50.24 37.04 -101.52
C VAL A 86 50.19 38.20 -102.52
N GLY A 87 51.35 38.78 -102.87
CA GLY A 87 51.42 39.89 -103.82
C GLY A 87 51.00 39.55 -105.26
N THR A 88 50.97 38.26 -105.62
CA THR A 88 50.49 37.78 -106.94
C THR A 88 49.00 37.46 -106.98
N LEU A 89 48.30 37.58 -105.84
CA LEU A 89 46.89 37.22 -105.70
C LEU A 89 46.02 38.47 -105.68
N ASP A 90 45.02 38.51 -106.56
CA ASP A 90 44.00 39.56 -106.58
C ASP A 90 42.76 39.19 -105.74
N GLU A 91 42.57 37.89 -105.45
CA GLU A 91 41.40 37.39 -104.71
C GLU A 91 41.59 37.53 -103.19
N PRO A 92 40.74 38.31 -102.49
CA PRO A 92 40.86 38.55 -101.05
C PRO A 92 40.85 37.27 -100.20
N GLU A 93 40.03 36.28 -100.55
CA GLU A 93 39.94 35.00 -99.83
C GLU A 93 41.27 34.23 -99.86
N GLN A 94 41.94 34.24 -101.02
CA GLN A 94 43.24 33.58 -101.18
C GLN A 94 44.35 34.35 -100.44
N VAL A 95 44.28 35.68 -100.44
CA VAL A 95 45.17 36.55 -99.65
C VAL A 95 45.04 36.24 -98.16
N ILE A 96 43.82 36.13 -97.65
CA ILE A 96 43.56 35.85 -96.23
C ILE A 96 44.02 34.45 -95.85
N ALA A 97 43.72 33.43 -96.67
CA ALA A 97 44.19 32.06 -96.43
C ALA A 97 45.73 32.00 -96.33
N LEU A 98 46.43 32.76 -97.16
CA LEU A 98 47.88 32.80 -97.17
C LEU A 98 48.45 33.65 -96.03
N ARG A 99 47.79 34.76 -95.64
CA ARG A 99 48.12 35.55 -94.45
C ARG A 99 47.93 34.76 -93.15
N LYS A 100 46.88 33.93 -93.05
CA LYS A 100 46.70 33.01 -91.92
C LYS A 100 47.85 32.03 -91.80
N ARG A 101 48.29 31.48 -92.93
CA ARG A 101 49.47 30.61 -92.99
C ARG A 101 50.74 31.36 -92.59
N ILE A 102 50.91 32.62 -92.99
CA ILE A 102 52.03 33.48 -92.55
C ILE A 102 51.96 33.71 -91.04
N GLY A 103 50.82 34.17 -90.52
CA GLY A 103 50.60 34.40 -89.09
C GLY A 103 50.85 33.15 -88.25
N GLY A 104 50.43 31.99 -88.73
CA GLY A 104 50.65 30.71 -88.05
C GLY A 104 52.12 30.28 -88.04
N VAL A 105 52.87 30.56 -89.11
CA VAL A 105 54.33 30.33 -89.14
C VAL A 105 55.06 31.34 -88.25
N GLN A 106 54.65 32.61 -88.25
CA GLN A 106 55.19 33.66 -87.39
C GLN A 106 54.98 33.34 -85.91
N GLU A 107 53.76 32.96 -85.53
CA GLU A 107 53.42 32.61 -84.16
C GLU A 107 54.10 31.31 -83.70
N GLY A 108 53.92 30.22 -84.46
CA GLY A 108 54.36 28.90 -84.01
C GLY A 108 55.87 28.67 -84.19
N GLN A 109 56.37 28.94 -85.40
CA GLN A 109 57.67 28.43 -85.83
C GLN A 109 58.77 29.48 -85.69
N LEU A 110 58.42 30.78 -85.82
CA LEU A 110 59.34 31.89 -85.59
C LEU A 110 59.25 32.44 -84.17
N GLY A 111 58.14 32.21 -83.46
CA GLY A 111 57.90 32.78 -82.12
C GLY A 111 57.80 34.30 -82.11
N ASP A 112 57.56 34.94 -83.26
CA ASP A 112 57.46 36.39 -83.39
C ASP A 112 56.00 36.84 -83.17
N ALA A 113 55.65 36.98 -81.89
CA ALA A 113 54.31 37.38 -81.48
C ALA A 113 53.93 38.78 -81.99
N ALA A 114 54.88 39.71 -82.13
CA ALA A 114 54.58 41.05 -82.60
C ALA A 114 54.21 41.05 -84.10
N ALA A 115 55.01 40.35 -84.92
CA ALA A 115 54.70 40.17 -86.34
C ALA A 115 53.40 39.38 -86.54
N ALA A 116 53.17 38.31 -85.75
CA ALA A 116 51.93 37.54 -85.79
C ALA A 116 50.71 38.41 -85.43
N ILE A 117 50.78 39.25 -84.39
CA ILE A 117 49.71 40.18 -84.01
C ILE A 117 49.43 41.15 -85.17
N GLU A 118 50.44 41.73 -85.80
CA GLU A 118 50.24 42.64 -86.94
C GLU A 118 49.58 41.91 -88.13
N THR A 119 50.03 40.69 -88.45
CA THR A 119 49.44 39.88 -89.51
C THR A 119 47.98 39.53 -89.21
N TYR A 120 47.66 39.06 -87.99
CA TYR A 120 46.29 38.74 -87.60
C TYR A 120 45.39 39.98 -87.46
N ARG A 121 45.91 41.12 -86.97
CA ARG A 121 45.19 42.41 -86.98
C ARG A 121 44.84 42.82 -88.40
N SER A 122 45.78 42.70 -89.33
CA SER A 122 45.52 43.04 -90.73
C SER A 122 44.41 42.18 -91.36
N ILE A 123 44.26 40.92 -90.90
CA ILE A 123 43.16 40.05 -91.30
C ILE A 123 41.85 40.57 -90.70
N VAL A 124 41.81 40.86 -89.39
CA VAL A 124 40.61 41.37 -88.70
C VAL A 124 40.19 42.77 -89.21
N ASP A 125 41.13 43.65 -89.56
CA ASP A 125 40.83 44.97 -90.12
C ASP A 125 40.15 44.85 -91.50
N SER A 126 40.49 43.81 -92.28
CA SER A 126 39.84 43.53 -93.56
C SER A 126 38.56 42.71 -93.44
N GLU A 127 38.55 41.72 -92.55
CA GLU A 127 37.45 40.82 -92.26
C GLU A 127 37.26 40.73 -90.73
N PRO A 128 36.45 41.64 -90.14
CA PRO A 128 36.28 41.71 -88.69
C PRO A 128 35.78 40.42 -88.02
N GLY A 129 35.13 39.54 -88.79
CA GLY A 129 34.58 38.27 -88.31
C GLY A 129 35.49 37.05 -88.48
N ASP A 130 36.76 37.22 -88.86
CA ASP A 130 37.65 36.08 -89.03
C ASP A 130 37.98 35.40 -87.69
N ARG A 131 37.34 34.25 -87.45
CA ARG A 131 37.41 33.50 -86.18
C ARG A 131 38.82 33.03 -85.84
N GLU A 132 39.62 32.69 -86.85
CA GLU A 132 40.97 32.17 -86.65
C GLU A 132 41.93 33.28 -86.23
N ALA A 133 41.82 34.47 -86.86
CA ALA A 133 42.58 35.64 -86.49
C ALA A 133 42.15 36.22 -85.12
N LEU A 134 40.85 36.28 -84.82
CA LEU A 134 40.36 36.69 -83.50
C LEU A 134 40.86 35.77 -82.38
N ALA A 135 40.77 34.45 -82.56
CA ALA A 135 41.26 33.48 -81.58
C ALA A 135 42.79 33.55 -81.38
N ALA A 136 43.54 33.80 -82.46
CA ALA A 136 44.98 34.03 -82.37
C ALA A 136 45.30 35.34 -81.62
N LEU A 137 44.58 36.43 -81.91
CA LEU A 137 44.74 37.71 -81.20
C LEU A 137 44.35 37.62 -79.73
N GLU A 138 43.25 36.93 -79.39
CA GLU A 138 42.82 36.70 -78.02
C GLU A 138 43.95 36.03 -77.22
N ARG A 139 44.48 34.91 -77.74
CA ARG A 139 45.59 34.18 -77.12
C ARG A 139 46.83 35.06 -76.96
N LEU A 140 47.19 35.80 -77.99
CA LEU A 140 48.40 36.63 -78.00
C LEU A 140 48.27 37.84 -77.06
N TYR A 141 47.13 38.52 -76.98
CA TYR A 141 46.93 39.62 -76.02
C TYR A 141 46.82 39.16 -74.58
N LEU A 142 46.18 38.02 -74.33
CA LEU A 142 46.11 37.44 -72.99
C LEU A 142 47.51 37.06 -72.50
N ALA A 143 48.33 36.43 -73.36
CA ALA A 143 49.74 36.10 -73.05
C ALA A 143 50.60 37.37 -72.89
N GLY A 144 50.33 38.41 -73.66
CA GLY A 144 50.99 39.72 -73.58
C GLY A 144 50.57 40.58 -72.38
N GLY A 145 49.54 40.16 -71.61
CA GLY A 145 49.06 40.86 -70.41
C GLY A 145 48.27 42.15 -70.70
N SER A 146 47.84 42.37 -71.94
CA SER A 146 47.22 43.63 -72.36
C SER A 146 45.70 43.58 -72.20
N VAL A 147 45.21 43.80 -70.98
CA VAL A 147 43.79 43.63 -70.61
C VAL A 147 42.81 44.44 -71.48
N PRO A 148 43.07 45.73 -71.80
CA PRO A 148 42.15 46.50 -72.66
C PRO A 148 42.02 45.94 -74.08
N GLN A 149 43.13 45.49 -74.67
CA GLN A 149 43.14 44.90 -76.00
C GLN A 149 42.52 43.50 -76.01
N TYR A 150 42.73 42.73 -74.94
CA TYR A 150 42.05 41.44 -74.74
C TYR A 150 40.53 41.61 -74.63
N LEU A 151 40.05 42.55 -73.81
CA LEU A 151 38.63 42.88 -73.73
C LEU A 151 38.09 43.41 -75.06
N GLY A 152 38.84 44.24 -75.78
CA GLY A 152 38.47 44.71 -77.12
C GLY A 152 38.35 43.59 -78.16
N VAL A 153 39.16 42.52 -78.05
CA VAL A 153 38.99 41.32 -78.88
C VAL A 153 37.73 40.55 -78.49
N LEU A 154 37.45 40.39 -77.19
CA LEU A 154 36.22 39.75 -76.74
C LEU A 154 34.97 40.54 -77.16
N GLU A 155 35.01 41.87 -77.17
CA GLU A 155 33.96 42.73 -77.71
C GLU A 155 33.78 42.52 -79.22
N ALA A 156 34.87 42.45 -79.99
CA ALA A 156 34.81 42.14 -81.42
C ALA A 156 34.27 40.72 -81.71
N GLU A 157 34.65 39.73 -80.90
CA GLU A 157 34.06 38.38 -80.96
C GLU A 157 32.55 38.42 -80.67
N LEU A 158 32.12 39.25 -79.73
CA LEU A 158 30.72 39.41 -79.38
C LEU A 158 29.91 40.07 -80.49
N ASP A 159 30.45 41.10 -81.14
CA ASP A 159 29.80 41.81 -82.25
C ASP A 159 29.65 40.93 -83.50
N THR A 160 30.49 39.92 -83.64
CA THR A 160 30.53 39.02 -84.81
C THR A 160 29.73 37.73 -84.61
N THR A 161 29.41 37.36 -83.37
CA THR A 161 28.57 36.19 -83.07
C THR A 161 27.16 36.56 -82.61
N THR A 162 26.17 35.90 -83.22
CA THR A 162 24.77 35.93 -82.77
C THR A 162 24.37 34.65 -82.03
N VAL A 163 25.32 33.72 -81.83
CA VAL A 163 25.07 32.44 -81.18
C VAL A 163 25.07 32.61 -79.67
N ARG A 164 23.92 32.38 -79.04
CA ARG A 164 23.69 32.61 -77.60
C ARG A 164 24.77 31.99 -76.71
N ASP A 165 25.13 30.73 -76.93
CA ASP A 165 26.08 30.03 -76.06
C ASP A 165 27.52 30.56 -76.22
N GLU A 166 27.88 31.02 -77.42
CA GLU A 166 29.15 31.70 -77.66
C GLU A 166 29.17 33.08 -76.97
N GLN A 167 28.07 33.85 -77.08
CA GLN A 167 27.93 35.14 -76.38
C GLN A 167 28.04 34.99 -74.86
N ILE A 168 27.40 33.96 -74.28
CA ILE A 168 27.51 33.67 -72.84
C ILE A 168 28.96 33.33 -72.46
N ALA A 169 29.64 32.48 -73.23
CA ALA A 169 31.05 32.14 -72.97
C ALA A 169 31.98 33.35 -73.08
N ILE A 170 31.70 34.28 -74.00
CA ILE A 170 32.42 35.56 -74.10
C ILE A 170 32.16 36.43 -72.86
N TYR A 171 30.90 36.63 -72.47
CA TYR A 171 30.57 37.40 -71.28
C TYR A 171 31.13 36.79 -69.98
N ASP A 172 31.19 35.45 -69.86
CA ASP A 172 31.87 34.77 -68.74
C ASP A 172 33.36 35.14 -68.70
N ARG A 173 34.05 35.10 -69.85
CA ARG A 173 35.45 35.50 -69.98
C ARG A 173 35.64 36.99 -69.68
N MET A 174 34.73 37.86 -70.12
CA MET A 174 34.74 39.28 -69.80
C MET A 174 34.53 39.53 -68.30
N ALA A 175 33.54 38.89 -67.67
CA ALA A 175 33.29 39.00 -66.24
C ALA A 175 34.51 38.53 -65.43
N ALA A 176 35.10 37.39 -65.79
CA ALA A 176 36.31 36.88 -65.15
C ALA A 176 37.51 37.83 -65.36
N ALA A 177 37.67 38.43 -66.53
CA ALA A 177 38.71 39.41 -66.80
C ALA A 177 38.49 40.70 -66.00
N HIS A 178 37.25 41.17 -65.88
CA HIS A 178 36.92 42.34 -65.07
C HIS A 178 37.20 42.11 -63.57
N VAL A 179 36.87 40.94 -63.02
CA VAL A 179 37.17 40.60 -61.61
C VAL A 179 38.66 40.38 -61.39
N ASN A 180 39.29 39.51 -62.19
CA ASN A 180 40.63 38.99 -61.88
C ASN A 180 41.76 39.86 -62.42
N LEU A 181 41.56 40.53 -63.55
CA LEU A 181 42.61 41.27 -64.25
C LEU A 181 42.42 42.78 -64.12
N ALA A 182 41.20 43.28 -64.36
CA ALA A 182 40.90 44.72 -64.31
C ALA A 182 40.55 45.22 -62.90
N GLN A 183 40.26 44.32 -61.95
CA GLN A 183 39.79 44.63 -60.59
C GLN A 183 38.57 45.57 -60.57
N ASP A 184 37.67 45.45 -61.56
CA ASP A 184 36.44 46.21 -61.69
C ASP A 184 35.21 45.31 -61.47
N PRO A 185 34.82 45.06 -60.21
CA PRO A 185 33.69 44.20 -59.89
C PRO A 185 32.33 44.76 -60.35
N ALA A 186 32.22 46.07 -60.59
CA ALA A 186 30.98 46.68 -61.07
C ALA A 186 30.74 46.31 -62.55
N ARG A 187 31.78 46.43 -63.38
CA ARG A 187 31.72 45.98 -64.79
C ARG A 187 31.57 44.47 -64.90
N ALA A 188 32.16 43.71 -63.98
CA ALA A 188 31.92 42.27 -63.90
C ALA A 188 30.44 41.95 -63.63
N ALA A 189 29.79 42.67 -62.71
CA ALA A 189 28.37 42.50 -62.44
C ALA A 189 27.52 42.83 -63.68
N GLU A 190 27.82 43.92 -64.40
CA GLU A 190 27.16 44.25 -65.68
C GLU A 190 27.25 43.09 -66.69
N ALA A 191 28.44 42.49 -66.84
CA ALA A 191 28.63 41.34 -67.74
C ALA A 191 27.83 40.11 -67.30
N LEU A 192 27.78 39.80 -66.00
CA LEU A 192 26.98 38.69 -65.47
C LEU A 192 25.46 38.94 -65.60
N GLU A 193 25.00 40.19 -65.48
CA GLU A 193 23.61 40.56 -65.77
C GLU A 193 23.25 40.35 -67.24
N LYS A 194 24.16 40.67 -68.17
CA LYS A 194 23.98 40.35 -69.59
C LYS A 194 23.87 38.84 -69.81
N ILE A 195 24.64 38.02 -69.10
CA ILE A 195 24.48 36.55 -69.13
C ILE A 195 23.08 36.14 -68.68
N LEU A 196 22.55 36.69 -67.59
CA LEU A 196 21.21 36.34 -67.11
C LEU A 196 20.07 36.82 -68.04
N LEU A 197 20.29 37.89 -68.82
CA LEU A 197 19.36 38.29 -69.88
C LEU A 197 19.32 37.27 -71.03
N LEU A 198 20.44 36.61 -71.33
CA LEU A 198 20.54 35.57 -72.37
C LEU A 198 20.08 34.20 -71.86
N ASP A 199 20.46 33.84 -70.64
CA ASP A 199 20.08 32.61 -69.95
C ASP A 199 19.77 32.84 -68.47
N LYS A 200 18.48 33.09 -68.21
CA LYS A 200 17.96 33.30 -66.86
C LYS A 200 18.00 32.07 -65.95
N TYR A 201 18.30 30.87 -66.44
CA TYR A 201 18.28 29.63 -65.63
C TYR A 201 19.66 29.23 -65.09
N ARG A 202 20.68 30.07 -65.30
CA ARG A 202 22.06 29.77 -64.96
C ARG A 202 22.39 30.11 -63.49
N ASP A 203 22.18 29.13 -62.60
CA ASP A 203 22.48 29.24 -61.15
C ASP A 203 23.91 29.75 -60.83
N PRO A 204 25.00 29.26 -61.48
CA PRO A 204 26.34 29.75 -61.17
C PRO A 204 26.51 31.26 -61.35
N THR A 205 25.78 31.85 -62.29
CA THR A 205 25.82 33.30 -62.56
C THR A 205 25.12 34.08 -61.45
N TYR A 206 23.98 33.61 -60.94
CA TYR A 206 23.35 34.21 -59.75
C TYR A 206 24.26 34.14 -58.54
N ARG A 207 24.91 33.00 -58.28
CA ARG A 207 25.84 32.85 -57.14
C ARG A 207 27.01 33.82 -57.20
N GLN A 208 27.57 34.05 -58.39
CA GLN A 208 28.63 35.03 -58.59
C GLN A 208 28.14 36.47 -58.37
N LEU A 209 26.93 36.80 -58.86
CA LEU A 209 26.31 38.10 -58.60
C LEU A 209 25.96 38.32 -57.12
N GLU A 210 25.46 37.30 -56.42
CA GLU A 210 25.18 37.34 -54.99
C GLU A 210 26.44 37.69 -54.18
N ASP A 211 27.56 37.00 -54.46
CA ASP A 211 28.83 37.25 -53.80
C ASP A 211 29.39 38.64 -54.15
N LEU A 212 29.31 39.05 -55.41
CA LEU A 212 29.76 40.39 -55.85
C LEU A 212 28.92 41.49 -55.21
N TYR A 213 27.59 41.40 -55.22
CA TYR A 213 26.72 42.41 -54.61
C TYR A 213 26.81 42.45 -53.10
N THR A 214 27.09 41.31 -52.45
CA THR A 214 27.44 41.27 -51.02
C THR A 214 28.73 42.02 -50.75
N ARG A 215 29.80 41.79 -51.53
CA ARG A 215 31.09 42.50 -51.39
C ARG A 215 31.01 43.98 -51.70
N LEU A 216 30.11 44.37 -52.60
CA LEU A 216 29.86 45.77 -52.98
C LEU A 216 28.89 46.49 -52.03
N GLU A 217 28.35 45.79 -51.02
CA GLU A 217 27.30 46.29 -50.11
C GLU A 217 26.06 46.85 -50.84
N LYS A 218 25.79 46.35 -52.04
CA LYS A 218 24.63 46.72 -52.86
C LYS A 218 23.42 45.86 -52.48
N TRP A 219 22.87 46.12 -51.29
CA TRP A 219 21.83 45.29 -50.67
C TRP A 219 20.53 45.24 -51.48
N THR A 220 20.16 46.34 -52.16
CA THR A 220 18.96 46.41 -53.00
C THR A 220 19.07 45.52 -54.24
N GLU A 221 20.18 45.60 -54.95
CA GLU A 221 20.48 44.78 -56.13
C GLU A 221 20.70 43.31 -55.74
N LEU A 222 21.27 43.05 -54.55
CA LEU A 222 21.39 41.70 -53.99
C LEU A 222 20.01 41.06 -53.75
N VAL A 223 19.07 41.81 -53.16
CA VAL A 223 17.70 41.33 -52.94
C VAL A 223 16.97 41.08 -54.27
N GLU A 224 17.14 41.96 -55.26
CA GLU A 224 16.60 41.73 -56.61
C GLU A 224 17.22 40.49 -57.26
N THR A 225 18.52 40.27 -57.07
CA THR A 225 19.23 39.07 -57.53
C THR A 225 18.66 37.82 -56.87
N TYR A 226 18.47 37.81 -55.54
CA TYR A 226 17.84 36.69 -54.83
C TYR A 226 16.41 36.44 -55.33
N ARG A 227 15.59 37.49 -55.50
CA ARG A 227 14.21 37.35 -55.99
C ARG A 227 14.18 36.74 -57.39
N ASN A 228 15.03 37.21 -58.29
CA ASN A 228 15.14 36.68 -59.65
C ASN A 228 15.64 35.23 -59.63
N HIS A 229 16.61 34.91 -58.76
CA HIS A 229 17.11 33.56 -58.58
C HIS A 229 15.99 32.62 -58.09
N ILE A 230 15.27 32.99 -57.03
CA ILE A 230 14.14 32.22 -56.48
C ILE A 230 13.06 31.95 -57.54
N ALA A 231 12.79 32.92 -58.43
CA ALA A 231 11.79 32.79 -59.48
C ALA A 231 12.14 31.71 -60.53
N VAL A 232 13.42 31.46 -60.76
CA VAL A 232 13.90 30.46 -61.73
C VAL A 232 14.34 29.14 -61.09
N THR A 233 14.66 29.13 -59.79
CA THR A 233 14.93 27.91 -59.03
C THR A 233 13.67 27.06 -58.96
N THR A 234 13.77 25.75 -59.18
CA THR A 234 12.63 24.83 -59.11
C THR A 234 12.62 23.99 -57.84
N ALA A 235 13.80 23.72 -57.27
CA ALA A 235 13.95 22.92 -56.06
C ALA A 235 13.46 23.69 -54.81
N PRO A 236 12.46 23.17 -54.07
CA PRO A 236 11.91 23.86 -52.89
C PRO A 236 12.94 24.13 -51.79
N ALA A 237 13.87 23.21 -51.54
CA ALA A 237 14.92 23.39 -50.54
C ALA A 237 15.86 24.55 -50.89
N ALA A 238 16.31 24.62 -52.15
CA ALA A 238 17.16 25.71 -52.63
C ALA A 238 16.43 27.07 -52.61
N LYS A 239 15.11 27.09 -52.88
CA LYS A 239 14.30 28.30 -52.70
C LYS A 239 14.28 28.77 -51.25
N VAL A 240 14.12 27.85 -50.30
CA VAL A 240 14.12 28.17 -48.87
C VAL A 240 15.47 28.76 -48.45
N ASP A 241 16.60 28.18 -48.89
CA ASP A 241 17.94 28.72 -48.58
C ASP A 241 18.11 30.16 -49.09
N LEU A 242 17.65 30.45 -50.31
CA LEU A 242 17.70 31.79 -50.91
C LEU A 242 16.76 32.77 -50.20
N LEU A 243 15.54 32.33 -49.85
CA LEU A 243 14.59 33.13 -49.07
C LEU A 243 15.14 33.45 -47.67
N VAL A 244 15.84 32.52 -47.02
CA VAL A 244 16.47 32.75 -45.71
C VAL A 244 17.57 33.79 -45.84
N ALA A 245 18.43 33.68 -46.86
CA ALA A 245 19.47 34.69 -47.12
C ALA A 245 18.85 36.08 -47.39
N MET A 246 17.80 36.14 -48.22
CA MET A 246 17.08 37.38 -48.52
C MET A 246 16.41 37.98 -47.26
N ALA A 247 15.76 37.16 -46.43
CA ALA A 247 15.13 37.58 -45.18
C ALA A 247 16.15 38.15 -44.18
N GLN A 248 17.34 37.54 -44.08
CA GLN A 248 18.42 38.03 -43.24
C GLN A 248 18.98 39.37 -43.73
N VAL A 249 19.05 39.59 -45.04
CA VAL A 249 19.42 40.90 -45.60
C VAL A 249 18.35 41.95 -45.26
N TYR A 250 17.06 41.62 -45.38
CA TYR A 250 15.97 42.51 -44.95
C TYR A 250 16.05 42.84 -43.46
N GLU A 251 16.24 41.85 -42.59
CA GLU A 251 16.28 42.03 -41.14
C GLU A 251 17.50 42.84 -40.68
N LYS A 252 18.71 42.46 -41.13
CA LYS A 252 19.96 42.96 -40.54
C LYS A 252 20.55 44.15 -41.28
N GLN A 253 20.54 44.12 -42.62
CA GLN A 253 21.22 45.12 -43.44
C GLN A 253 20.28 46.26 -43.84
N ILE A 254 19.10 45.92 -44.36
CA ILE A 254 18.09 46.90 -44.79
C ILE A 254 17.26 47.40 -43.60
N GLN A 255 17.10 46.57 -42.56
CA GLN A 255 16.28 46.83 -41.36
C GLN A 255 14.79 47.06 -41.70
N ASP A 256 14.31 46.46 -42.80
CA ASP A 256 12.90 46.44 -43.18
C ASP A 256 12.26 45.19 -42.56
N ILE A 257 11.73 45.36 -41.35
CA ILE A 257 11.17 44.27 -40.54
C ILE A 257 9.90 43.70 -41.18
N ASP A 258 9.08 44.53 -41.82
CA ASP A 258 7.85 44.08 -42.47
C ASP A 258 8.16 43.12 -43.62
N ARG A 259 9.11 43.49 -44.49
CA ARG A 259 9.56 42.59 -45.57
C ARG A 259 10.29 41.36 -45.06
N ALA A 260 11.03 41.47 -43.96
CA ALA A 260 11.63 40.30 -43.32
C ALA A 260 10.55 39.33 -42.83
N ILE A 261 9.49 39.82 -42.18
CA ILE A 261 8.34 39.02 -41.73
C ILE A 261 7.60 38.37 -42.91
N GLU A 262 7.35 39.10 -43.99
CA GLU A 262 6.75 38.57 -45.22
C GLU A 262 7.61 37.42 -45.79
N THR A 263 8.93 37.63 -45.89
CA THR A 263 9.86 36.62 -46.42
C THR A 263 9.94 35.39 -45.51
N TYR A 264 10.00 35.57 -44.19
CA TYR A 264 9.96 34.45 -43.24
C TYR A 264 8.63 33.70 -43.24
N SER A 265 7.52 34.39 -43.51
CA SER A 265 6.20 33.76 -43.68
C SER A 265 6.16 32.93 -44.96
N GLU A 266 6.71 33.43 -46.07
CA GLU A 266 6.84 32.69 -47.33
C GLU A 266 7.68 31.41 -47.15
N ILE A 267 8.76 31.47 -46.36
CA ILE A 267 9.55 30.28 -46.00
C ILE A 267 8.68 29.22 -45.31
N LEU A 268 7.81 29.62 -44.37
CA LEU A 268 6.94 28.69 -43.66
C LEU A 268 5.76 28.19 -44.51
N GLU A 269 5.34 28.93 -45.53
CA GLU A 269 4.37 28.43 -46.52
C GLU A 269 4.98 27.33 -47.39
N LEU A 270 6.24 27.47 -47.81
CA LEU A 270 6.96 26.47 -48.60
C LEU A 270 7.46 25.29 -47.77
N SER A 271 7.93 25.57 -46.55
CA SER A 271 8.46 24.59 -45.61
C SER A 271 7.91 24.85 -44.21
N PRO A 272 6.71 24.33 -43.90
CA PRO A 272 6.07 24.50 -42.59
C PRO A 272 6.89 23.95 -41.41
N GLN A 273 7.92 23.13 -41.68
CA GLN A 273 8.78 22.51 -40.66
C GLN A 273 10.07 23.30 -40.39
N HIS A 274 10.28 24.45 -41.01
CA HIS A 274 11.52 25.22 -40.87
C HIS A 274 11.58 25.97 -39.53
N PHE A 275 12.05 25.27 -38.48
CA PHE A 275 12.04 25.73 -37.09
C PHE A 275 12.71 27.10 -36.88
N ASP A 276 13.91 27.32 -37.42
CA ASP A 276 14.69 28.55 -37.19
C ASP A 276 13.99 29.80 -37.76
N SER A 277 13.26 29.63 -38.86
CA SER A 277 12.45 30.71 -39.45
C SER A 277 11.24 31.02 -38.59
N ALA A 278 10.59 30.00 -38.02
CA ALA A 278 9.48 30.20 -37.08
C ALA A 278 9.95 30.89 -35.79
N VAL A 279 11.14 30.57 -35.26
CA VAL A 279 11.71 31.26 -34.08
C VAL A 279 11.93 32.74 -34.37
N THR A 280 12.55 33.03 -35.51
CA THR A 280 12.86 34.40 -35.92
C THR A 280 11.59 35.19 -36.19
N LEU A 281 10.63 34.59 -36.91
CA LEU A 281 9.33 35.18 -37.21
C LEU A 281 8.53 35.50 -35.95
N ALA A 282 8.43 34.58 -34.99
CA ALA A 282 7.72 34.82 -33.73
C ALA A 282 8.33 36.00 -32.96
N ARG A 283 9.66 36.09 -32.90
CA ARG A 283 10.36 37.22 -32.26
C ARG A 283 10.07 38.54 -32.97
N LEU A 284 10.13 38.58 -34.30
CA LEU A 284 9.86 39.80 -35.07
C LEU A 284 8.39 40.23 -34.93
N GLN A 285 7.44 39.28 -34.95
CA GLN A 285 6.02 39.54 -34.73
C GLN A 285 5.74 40.10 -33.33
N GLU A 286 6.39 39.58 -32.28
CA GLU A 286 6.30 40.16 -30.94
C GLU A 286 6.90 41.58 -30.87
N GLN A 287 8.00 41.83 -31.60
CA GLN A 287 8.64 43.15 -31.63
C GLN A 287 7.75 44.23 -32.27
N ILE A 288 6.98 43.87 -33.30
CA ILE A 288 5.98 44.76 -33.91
C ILE A 288 4.62 44.73 -33.20
N GLU A 289 4.53 44.03 -32.06
CA GLU A 289 3.31 43.84 -31.26
C GLU A 289 2.13 43.18 -32.01
N ASP A 290 2.41 42.40 -33.07
CA ASP A 290 1.42 41.54 -33.72
C ASP A 290 1.25 40.25 -32.91
N TRP A 291 0.57 40.38 -31.77
CA TRP A 291 0.34 39.29 -30.82
C TRP A 291 -0.42 38.09 -31.42
N PRO A 292 -1.48 38.27 -32.24
CA PRO A 292 -2.16 37.14 -32.86
C PRO A 292 -1.26 36.33 -33.79
N ALA A 293 -0.45 37.00 -34.63
CA ALA A 293 0.48 36.31 -35.52
C ALA A 293 1.61 35.64 -34.72
N ALA A 294 2.17 36.33 -33.73
CA ALA A 294 3.18 35.78 -32.83
C ALA A 294 2.69 34.51 -32.11
N LEU A 295 1.47 34.51 -31.59
CA LEU A 295 0.88 33.34 -30.93
C LEU A 295 0.68 32.16 -31.87
N LYS A 296 0.29 32.41 -33.13
CA LYS A 296 0.19 31.36 -34.15
C LYS A 296 1.56 30.75 -34.45
N THR A 297 2.59 31.58 -34.57
CA THR A 297 3.96 31.12 -34.82
C THR A 297 4.56 30.41 -33.60
N LEU A 298 4.32 30.90 -32.37
CA LEU A 298 4.71 30.23 -31.13
C LEU A 298 4.02 28.87 -30.97
N ALA A 299 2.74 28.76 -31.33
CA ALA A 299 2.03 27.47 -31.33
C ALA A 299 2.68 26.48 -32.31
N LEU A 300 3.05 26.95 -33.51
CA LEU A 300 3.80 26.14 -34.47
C LEU A 300 5.16 25.69 -33.88
N LEU A 301 5.89 26.56 -33.18
CA LEU A 301 7.16 26.18 -32.52
C LEU A 301 6.97 25.09 -31.45
N VAL A 302 5.87 25.13 -30.70
CA VAL A 302 5.52 24.09 -29.72
C VAL A 302 5.20 22.75 -30.39
N GLU A 303 4.61 22.78 -31.59
CA GLU A 303 4.31 21.58 -32.40
C GLU A 303 5.56 21.00 -33.09
N LEU A 304 6.44 21.86 -33.60
CA LEU A 304 7.66 21.46 -34.30
C LEU A 304 8.75 20.95 -33.34
N SER A 305 8.81 21.50 -32.12
CA SER A 305 9.83 21.10 -31.16
C SER A 305 9.50 19.75 -30.51
N ARG A 306 10.48 18.84 -30.49
CA ARG A 306 10.44 17.61 -29.70
C ARG A 306 11.05 17.78 -28.31
N ASP A 307 11.78 18.87 -28.07
CA ASP A 307 12.42 19.14 -26.79
C ASP A 307 11.40 19.71 -25.79
N PRO A 308 11.10 18.99 -24.69
CA PRO A 308 10.18 19.46 -23.67
C PRO A 308 10.54 20.85 -23.11
N ALA A 309 11.84 21.15 -22.94
CA ALA A 309 12.27 22.42 -22.36
C ALA A 309 11.91 23.61 -23.26
N VAL A 310 12.14 23.47 -24.57
CA VAL A 310 11.81 24.50 -25.57
C VAL A 310 10.30 24.69 -25.67
N ARG A 311 9.52 23.59 -25.61
CA ARG A 311 8.06 23.66 -25.62
C ARG A 311 7.52 24.40 -24.40
N VAL A 312 8.06 24.12 -23.21
CA VAL A 312 7.69 24.79 -21.96
C VAL A 312 8.00 26.29 -22.02
N GLN A 313 9.16 26.67 -22.56
CA GLN A 313 9.53 28.09 -22.74
C GLN A 313 8.52 28.82 -23.64
N HIS A 314 8.19 28.27 -24.81
CA HIS A 314 7.24 28.89 -25.72
C HIS A 314 5.80 28.90 -25.17
N LEU A 315 5.34 27.83 -24.50
CA LEU A 315 4.04 27.82 -23.83
C LEU A 315 3.96 28.86 -22.70
N THR A 316 5.05 29.06 -21.96
CA THR A 316 5.14 30.10 -20.92
C THR A 316 5.03 31.49 -21.54
N ARG A 317 5.78 31.74 -22.63
CA ARG A 317 5.74 33.02 -23.36
C ARG A 317 4.36 33.29 -23.95
N MET A 318 3.70 32.28 -24.53
CA MET A 318 2.29 32.39 -24.97
C MET A 318 1.37 32.76 -23.81
N GLY A 319 1.54 32.11 -22.65
CA GLY A 319 0.79 32.42 -21.43
C GLY A 319 0.93 33.87 -20.98
N GLN A 320 2.16 34.38 -20.96
CA GLN A 320 2.46 35.77 -20.63
C GLN A 320 1.84 36.76 -21.63
N VAL A 321 1.94 36.47 -22.94
CA VAL A 321 1.30 37.30 -23.99
C VAL A 321 -0.22 37.33 -23.83
N TYR A 322 -0.86 36.17 -23.61
CA TYR A 322 -2.31 36.11 -23.36
C TYR A 322 -2.71 36.90 -22.10
N GLN A 323 -1.91 36.84 -21.03
CA GLN A 323 -2.17 37.51 -19.76
C GLN A 323 -1.97 39.02 -19.85
N GLU A 324 -0.79 39.47 -20.27
CA GLU A 324 -0.36 40.87 -20.17
C GLU A 324 -0.82 41.73 -21.35
N LYS A 325 -0.82 41.16 -22.58
CA LYS A 325 -1.05 41.93 -23.81
C LYS A 325 -2.48 41.83 -24.30
N LEU A 326 -3.08 40.64 -24.22
CA LEU A 326 -4.44 40.39 -24.72
C LEU A 326 -5.52 40.36 -23.64
N GLY A 327 -5.14 40.27 -22.35
CA GLY A 327 -6.08 40.15 -21.24
C GLY A 327 -6.95 38.88 -21.28
N GLN A 328 -6.58 37.89 -22.10
CA GLN A 328 -7.29 36.62 -22.25
C GLN A 328 -6.82 35.63 -21.20
N LEU A 329 -7.26 35.86 -19.96
CA LEU A 329 -6.78 35.14 -18.79
C LEU A 329 -7.04 33.62 -18.85
N ASP A 330 -8.08 33.15 -19.53
CA ASP A 330 -8.41 31.72 -19.62
C ASP A 330 -7.46 30.97 -20.55
N GLU A 331 -7.09 31.60 -21.68
CA GLU A 331 -6.07 31.05 -22.57
C GLU A 331 -4.69 31.11 -21.92
N ALA A 332 -4.38 32.18 -21.17
CA ALA A 332 -3.16 32.26 -20.38
C ALA A 332 -3.05 31.09 -19.39
N GLU A 333 -4.11 30.83 -18.61
CA GLU A 333 -4.15 29.69 -17.67
C GLU A 333 -3.94 28.36 -18.39
N ARG A 334 -4.60 28.14 -19.54
CA ARG A 334 -4.45 26.92 -20.33
C ARG A 334 -3.01 26.71 -20.79
N ARG A 335 -2.37 27.72 -21.37
CA ARG A 335 -0.99 27.61 -21.89
C ARG A 335 0.02 27.42 -20.77
N LEU A 336 -0.12 28.15 -19.67
CA LEU A 336 0.77 28.01 -18.52
C LEU A 336 0.57 26.66 -17.81
N THR A 337 -0.67 26.16 -17.71
CA THR A 337 -0.93 24.83 -17.15
C THR A 337 -0.29 23.74 -18.02
N GLN A 338 -0.43 23.82 -19.36
CA GLN A 338 0.27 22.94 -20.29
C GLN A 338 1.80 22.98 -20.12
N ALA A 339 2.37 24.17 -19.86
CA ALA A 339 3.80 24.30 -19.57
C ALA A 339 4.17 23.54 -18.29
N THR A 340 3.40 23.69 -17.20
CA THR A 340 3.64 22.98 -15.94
C THR A 340 3.32 21.48 -15.98
N GLU A 341 2.47 21.02 -16.91
CA GLU A 341 2.23 19.59 -17.15
C GLU A 341 3.43 18.91 -17.83
N ILE A 342 4.14 19.63 -18.69
CA ILE A 342 5.35 19.13 -19.37
C ILE A 342 6.55 19.19 -18.42
N ASP A 343 6.75 20.30 -17.74
CA ASP A 343 7.78 20.46 -16.71
C ASP A 343 7.20 21.09 -15.43
N PRO A 344 6.83 20.27 -14.43
CA PRO A 344 6.33 20.75 -13.14
C PRO A 344 7.30 21.63 -12.36
N GLY A 345 8.60 21.64 -12.72
CA GLY A 345 9.64 22.40 -12.04
C GLY A 345 10.01 23.72 -12.71
N TYR A 346 9.37 24.08 -13.82
CA TYR A 346 9.72 25.30 -14.55
C TYR A 346 9.17 26.57 -13.85
N VAL A 347 9.98 27.12 -12.95
CA VAL A 347 9.66 28.26 -12.08
C VAL A 347 8.99 29.44 -12.82
N PRO A 348 9.46 29.91 -14.00
CA PRO A 348 8.82 31.03 -14.68
C PRO A 348 7.34 30.80 -15.05
N ALA A 349 6.96 29.57 -15.43
CA ALA A 349 5.55 29.25 -15.70
C ALA A 349 4.71 29.27 -14.42
N ILE A 350 5.23 28.68 -13.34
CA ILE A 350 4.55 28.61 -12.05
C ILE A 350 4.36 30.01 -11.46
N VAL A 351 5.37 30.88 -11.56
CA VAL A 351 5.27 32.28 -11.11
C VAL A 351 4.25 33.05 -11.96
N SER A 352 4.27 32.89 -13.28
CA SER A 352 3.26 33.52 -14.16
C SER A 352 1.85 33.04 -13.82
N LEU A 353 1.64 31.76 -13.49
CA LEU A 353 0.37 31.24 -12.96
C LEU A 353 0.00 31.88 -11.62
N ALA A 354 0.96 32.03 -10.71
CA ALA A 354 0.71 32.68 -9.43
C ALA A 354 0.25 34.13 -9.63
N GLU A 355 0.91 34.89 -10.50
CA GLU A 355 0.54 36.27 -10.85
C GLU A 355 -0.84 36.34 -11.49
N LEU A 356 -1.16 35.41 -12.40
CA LEU A 356 -2.48 35.28 -13.00
C LEU A 356 -3.57 35.08 -11.93
N TYR A 357 -3.33 34.16 -10.99
CA TYR A 357 -4.27 33.90 -9.89
C TYR A 357 -4.38 35.07 -8.91
N LYS A 358 -3.28 35.79 -8.64
CA LYS A 358 -3.32 37.04 -7.87
C LYS A 358 -4.19 38.10 -8.55
N GLY A 359 -4.03 38.29 -9.86
CA GLY A 359 -4.86 39.23 -10.64
C GLY A 359 -6.36 38.90 -10.57
N ARG A 360 -6.70 37.60 -10.51
CA ARG A 360 -8.08 37.12 -10.32
C ARG A 360 -8.55 37.11 -8.85
N ARG A 361 -7.68 37.47 -7.90
CA ARG A 361 -7.90 37.35 -6.44
C ARG A 361 -8.15 35.91 -5.96
N ASP A 362 -7.69 34.90 -6.71
CA ASP A 362 -7.62 33.51 -6.23
C ASP A 362 -6.34 33.34 -5.40
N TRP A 363 -6.36 33.92 -4.21
CA TRP A 363 -5.21 33.99 -3.31
C TRP A 363 -4.68 32.61 -2.91
N LEU A 364 -5.55 31.60 -2.82
CA LEU A 364 -5.15 30.24 -2.46
C LEU A 364 -4.33 29.59 -3.57
N LYS A 365 -4.79 29.67 -4.83
CA LYS A 365 -4.00 29.13 -5.95
C LYS A 365 -2.72 29.93 -6.16
N ALA A 366 -2.77 31.25 -6.00
CA ALA A 366 -1.58 32.09 -6.05
C ALA A 366 -0.52 31.65 -5.03
N ALA A 367 -0.88 31.57 -3.75
CA ALA A 367 0.05 31.18 -2.69
C ALA A 367 0.60 29.77 -2.89
N ARG A 368 -0.22 28.80 -3.33
CA ARG A 368 0.22 27.43 -3.63
C ARG A 368 1.21 27.37 -4.78
N ASN A 369 0.99 28.14 -5.85
CA ASN A 369 1.94 28.20 -6.97
C ASN A 369 3.26 28.84 -6.52
N LEU A 370 3.24 29.90 -5.69
CA LEU A 370 4.46 30.46 -5.12
C LEU A 370 5.21 29.48 -4.21
N GLU A 371 4.50 28.68 -3.41
CA GLU A 371 5.11 27.58 -2.63
C GLU A 371 5.76 26.52 -3.53
N ALA A 372 5.09 26.14 -4.63
CA ALA A 372 5.65 25.20 -5.60
C ALA A 372 6.91 25.79 -6.27
N ALA A 373 6.85 27.04 -6.71
CA ALA A 373 7.98 27.77 -7.28
C ALA A 373 9.15 27.88 -6.28
N PHE A 374 8.87 28.12 -5.00
CA PHE A 374 9.88 28.11 -3.92
C PHE A 374 10.59 26.75 -3.81
N GLY A 375 9.85 25.64 -3.94
CA GLY A 375 10.40 24.28 -3.91
C GLY A 375 11.35 23.97 -5.05
N TYR A 376 11.06 24.48 -6.26
CA TYR A 376 11.86 24.23 -7.47
C TYR A 376 12.94 25.27 -7.76
N SER A 377 12.89 26.46 -7.14
CA SER A 377 13.93 27.47 -7.31
C SER A 377 15.28 26.99 -6.75
N ASN A 378 16.37 27.42 -7.39
CA ASN A 378 17.74 27.09 -6.99
C ASN A 378 18.48 28.28 -6.36
N THR A 379 17.96 29.50 -6.47
CA THR A 379 18.65 30.70 -5.98
C THR A 379 18.08 31.17 -4.64
N LYS A 380 18.97 31.58 -3.74
CA LYS A 380 18.58 32.04 -2.40
C LYS A 380 17.67 33.27 -2.45
N LEU A 381 17.95 34.21 -3.36
CA LEU A 381 17.18 35.45 -3.50
C LEU A 381 15.75 35.18 -4.00
N GLU A 382 15.57 34.33 -5.00
CA GLU A 382 14.23 33.94 -5.48
C GLU A 382 13.46 33.19 -4.38
N LYS A 383 14.10 32.26 -3.67
CA LYS A 383 13.46 31.56 -2.55
C LYS A 383 12.94 32.52 -1.48
N ILE A 384 13.73 33.52 -1.11
CA ILE A 384 13.31 34.54 -0.14
C ILE A 384 12.11 35.32 -0.67
N ALA A 385 12.17 35.80 -1.92
CA ALA A 385 11.08 36.59 -2.52
C ALA A 385 9.77 35.79 -2.59
N LEU A 386 9.82 34.58 -3.12
CA LEU A 386 8.65 33.69 -3.30
C LEU A 386 8.03 33.29 -1.96
N ALA A 387 8.84 32.87 -0.98
CA ALA A 387 8.33 32.48 0.33
C ALA A 387 7.80 33.69 1.13
N ALA A 388 8.45 34.85 1.05
CA ALA A 388 7.97 36.06 1.71
C ALA A 388 6.61 36.47 1.14
N GLU A 389 6.49 36.51 -0.19
CA GLU A 389 5.26 36.88 -0.87
C GLU A 389 4.11 35.89 -0.58
N ALA A 390 4.37 34.59 -0.67
CA ALA A 390 3.40 33.56 -0.29
C ALA A 390 2.98 33.70 1.19
N GLY A 391 3.94 33.97 2.08
CA GLY A 391 3.69 34.20 3.50
C GLY A 391 2.79 35.42 3.75
N PHE A 392 3.00 36.53 3.05
CA PHE A 392 2.13 37.71 3.15
C PHE A 392 0.72 37.44 2.62
N ILE A 393 0.57 36.72 1.50
CA ILE A 393 -0.75 36.31 1.00
C ILE A 393 -1.47 35.43 2.02
N TYR A 394 -0.77 34.46 2.64
CA TYR A 394 -1.38 33.64 3.68
C TYR A 394 -1.80 34.44 4.91
N TYR A 395 -1.02 35.45 5.29
CA TYR A 395 -1.29 36.27 6.47
C TYR A 395 -2.42 37.29 6.25
N GLU A 396 -2.35 38.06 5.16
CA GLU A 396 -3.22 39.23 4.92
C GLU A 396 -4.51 38.85 4.22
N GLU A 397 -4.46 37.97 3.21
CA GLU A 397 -5.61 37.69 2.33
C GLU A 397 -6.35 36.39 2.69
N LEU A 398 -5.64 35.39 3.23
CA LEU A 398 -6.21 34.08 3.58
C LEU A 398 -6.40 33.86 5.08
N GLU A 399 -5.95 34.80 5.92
CA GLU A 399 -5.97 34.74 7.39
C GLU A 399 -5.39 33.43 7.98
N ASN A 400 -4.52 32.74 7.23
CA ASN A 400 -3.90 31.49 7.63
C ASN A 400 -2.54 31.76 8.29
N LYS A 401 -2.60 32.06 9.59
CA LYS A 401 -1.41 32.38 10.39
C LYS A 401 -0.38 31.24 10.44
N GLU A 402 -0.83 29.99 10.53
CA GLU A 402 0.08 28.83 10.64
C GLU A 402 0.99 28.70 9.41
N LYS A 403 0.40 28.77 8.21
CA LYS A 403 1.17 28.71 6.96
C LYS A 403 2.05 29.93 6.76
N ALA A 404 1.53 31.12 7.08
CA ALA A 404 2.32 32.35 7.01
C ALA A 404 3.57 32.26 7.89
N VAL A 405 3.43 31.82 9.14
CA VAL A 405 4.54 31.62 10.08
C VAL A 405 5.56 30.62 9.56
N ALA A 406 5.13 29.51 8.97
CA ALA A 406 6.04 28.51 8.41
C ALA A 406 6.91 29.09 7.28
N LEU A 407 6.30 29.82 6.34
CA LEU A 407 7.01 30.46 5.23
C LEU A 407 7.91 31.61 5.69
N PHE A 408 7.41 32.46 6.58
CA PHE A 408 8.20 33.54 7.18
C PHE A 408 9.40 33.01 7.99
N ALA A 409 9.28 31.86 8.66
CA ALA A 409 10.40 31.23 9.33
C ALA A 409 11.46 30.73 8.33
N GLU A 410 11.06 30.17 7.18
CA GLU A 410 12.00 29.83 6.11
C GLU A 410 12.70 31.07 5.53
N VAL A 411 11.98 32.18 5.37
CA VAL A 411 12.57 33.47 4.99
C VAL A 411 13.61 33.91 6.00
N LEU A 412 13.31 33.89 7.30
CA LEU A 412 14.27 34.30 8.34
C LEU A 412 15.45 33.33 8.53
N LYS A 413 15.33 32.05 8.14
CA LYS A 413 16.48 31.14 8.07
C LYS A 413 17.44 31.55 6.96
N LEU A 414 16.91 31.99 5.82
CA LEU A 414 17.71 32.42 4.68
C LEU A 414 18.26 33.84 4.88
N ASP A 415 17.42 34.76 5.35
CA ASP A 415 17.76 36.15 5.66
C ASP A 415 17.25 36.53 7.07
N PRO A 416 18.07 36.30 8.12
CA PRO A 416 17.72 36.64 9.49
C PRO A 416 17.49 38.14 9.73
N GLU A 417 17.94 39.00 8.81
CA GLU A 417 17.80 40.45 8.93
C GLU A 417 16.62 41.01 8.14
N HIS A 418 15.76 40.14 7.60
CA HIS A 418 14.63 40.53 6.77
C HIS A 418 13.55 41.28 7.57
N VAL A 419 13.64 42.61 7.58
CA VAL A 419 12.83 43.51 8.42
C VAL A 419 11.32 43.32 8.24
N LYS A 420 10.81 43.25 7.00
CA LYS A 420 9.36 43.25 6.72
C LYS A 420 8.69 42.01 7.33
N VAL A 421 9.24 40.84 7.03
CA VAL A 421 8.86 39.55 7.63
C VAL A 421 9.07 39.56 9.14
N GLY A 422 10.24 40.01 9.61
CA GLY A 422 10.59 40.07 11.03
C GLY A 422 9.57 40.84 11.88
N ARG A 423 9.06 41.98 11.41
CA ARG A 423 8.02 42.74 12.12
C ARG A 423 6.74 41.94 12.32
N VAL A 424 6.29 41.24 11.28
CA VAL A 424 5.04 40.47 11.31
C VAL A 424 5.20 39.22 12.15
N ILE A 425 6.19 38.37 11.84
CA ILE A 425 6.38 37.11 12.56
C ILE A 425 6.83 37.34 14.01
N GLY A 426 7.60 38.38 14.29
CA GLY A 426 7.96 38.77 15.66
C GLY A 426 6.74 39.17 16.50
N GLN A 427 5.77 39.87 15.91
CA GLN A 427 4.49 40.15 16.56
C GLN A 427 3.66 38.88 16.74
N ILE A 428 3.56 38.01 15.74
CA ILE A 428 2.82 36.74 15.85
C ILE A 428 3.40 35.89 17.00
N TYR A 429 4.73 35.73 17.05
CA TYR A 429 5.38 34.99 18.14
C TYR A 429 5.18 35.62 19.51
N TYR A 430 5.13 36.95 19.59
CA TYR A 430 4.80 37.64 20.83
C TYR A 430 3.37 37.33 21.29
N ASP A 431 2.39 37.46 20.39
CA ASP A 431 0.97 37.25 20.68
C ASP A 431 0.66 35.79 21.04
N GLU A 432 1.37 34.82 20.42
CA GLU A 432 1.28 33.38 20.71
C GLU A 432 2.07 32.96 21.97
N GLY A 433 2.82 33.86 22.59
CA GLY A 433 3.66 33.55 23.76
C GLY A 433 4.94 32.76 23.45
N ARG A 434 5.34 32.67 22.17
CA ARG A 434 6.59 32.05 21.70
C ARG A 434 7.79 32.99 21.88
N PHE A 435 8.04 33.37 23.13
CA PHE A 435 9.03 34.40 23.46
C PHE A 435 10.47 34.06 23.03
N ALA A 436 10.85 32.79 23.06
CA ALA A 436 12.20 32.36 22.66
C ALA A 436 12.47 32.59 21.17
N ASP A 437 11.45 32.40 20.32
CA ASP A 437 11.54 32.63 18.88
C ASP A 437 11.45 34.13 18.54
N ALA A 438 10.69 34.89 19.34
CA ALA A 438 10.51 36.32 19.16
C ALA A 438 11.77 37.14 19.53
N ASP A 439 12.53 36.73 20.54
CA ASP A 439 13.68 37.47 21.08
C ASP A 439 14.77 37.81 20.05
N PRO A 440 15.29 36.88 19.22
CA PRO A 440 16.30 37.21 18.22
C PRO A 440 15.76 38.18 17.15
N ILE A 441 14.47 38.09 16.83
CA ILE A 441 13.81 38.99 15.87
C ILE A 441 13.72 40.40 16.45
N PHE A 442 13.23 40.54 17.69
CA PHE A 442 13.18 41.84 18.36
C PHE A 442 14.57 42.42 18.62
N ASP A 443 15.62 41.62 18.78
CA ASP A 443 16.99 42.12 18.85
C ASP A 443 17.46 42.77 17.55
N VAL A 444 17.14 42.16 16.41
CA VAL A 444 17.44 42.75 15.10
C VAL A 444 16.61 44.02 14.90
N LEU A 445 15.30 43.98 15.17
CA LEU A 445 14.41 45.12 14.99
C LEU A 445 14.77 46.31 15.90
N THR A 446 15.10 46.06 17.18
CA THR A 446 15.48 47.13 18.11
C THR A 446 16.86 47.74 17.81
N ARG A 447 17.77 46.96 17.20
CA ARG A 447 19.08 47.45 16.73
C ARG A 447 18.95 48.32 15.48
N LYS A 448 18.00 47.99 14.60
CA LYS A 448 17.69 48.75 13.39
C LYS A 448 16.59 49.81 13.60
N ALA A 449 16.10 50.02 14.82
CA ALA A 449 14.95 50.87 15.11
C ALA A 449 15.02 52.25 14.45
N ASP A 450 16.18 52.91 14.48
CA ASP A 450 16.39 54.23 13.89
C ASP A 450 16.36 54.21 12.34
N GLN A 451 16.69 53.07 11.72
CA GLN A 451 16.64 52.85 10.27
C GLN A 451 15.24 52.47 9.78
N LEU A 452 14.33 52.08 10.69
CA LEU A 452 12.96 51.67 10.34
C LEU A 452 12.03 52.86 10.08
N GLY A 453 12.42 54.08 10.46
CA GLY A 453 11.60 55.28 10.31
C GLY A 453 10.27 55.24 11.08
N LEU A 454 10.23 54.53 12.22
CA LEU A 454 9.05 54.40 13.07
C LEU A 454 8.78 55.72 13.82
N GLY A 455 7.51 56.07 14.02
CA GLY A 455 7.14 57.17 14.92
C GLY A 455 7.35 56.81 16.40
N ASP A 456 7.41 57.82 17.28
CA ASP A 456 7.68 57.64 18.71
C ASP A 456 6.78 56.58 19.38
N GLN A 457 5.50 56.51 18.98
CA GLN A 457 4.55 55.51 19.47
C GLN A 457 4.96 54.08 19.07
N ASP A 458 5.22 53.83 17.79
CA ASP A 458 5.60 52.51 17.28
C ASP A 458 6.98 52.09 17.81
N GLN A 459 7.89 53.04 17.99
CA GLN A 459 9.21 52.81 18.55
C GLN A 459 9.12 52.45 20.04
N ARG A 460 8.29 53.15 20.82
CA ARG A 460 7.98 52.79 22.21
C ARG A 460 7.38 51.39 22.29
N ASP A 461 6.40 51.08 21.44
CA ASP A 461 5.71 49.79 21.47
C ASP A 461 6.64 48.63 21.07
N LEU A 462 7.56 48.86 20.12
CA LEU A 462 8.63 47.92 19.79
C LEU A 462 9.54 47.65 21.00
N TYR A 463 10.03 48.69 21.68
CA TYR A 463 10.86 48.52 22.88
C TYR A 463 10.09 47.89 24.04
N LEU A 464 8.82 48.24 24.22
CA LEU A 464 7.94 47.66 25.24
C LEU A 464 7.73 46.15 25.01
N ARG A 465 7.45 45.73 23.77
CA ARG A 465 7.32 44.30 23.41
C ARG A 465 8.65 43.58 23.61
N ALA A 466 9.76 44.14 23.14
CA ALA A 466 11.10 43.59 23.37
C ALA A 466 11.43 43.45 24.87
N ALA A 467 11.03 44.43 25.70
CA ALA A 467 11.20 44.37 27.14
C ALA A 467 10.37 43.26 27.78
N LYS A 468 9.10 43.12 27.37
CA LYS A 468 8.20 42.05 27.85
C LYS A 468 8.70 40.66 27.44
N VAL A 469 9.19 40.49 26.20
CA VAL A 469 9.83 39.24 25.73
C VAL A 469 11.04 38.90 26.60
N ALA A 470 11.98 39.84 26.76
CA ALA A 470 13.17 39.62 27.57
C ALA A 470 12.85 39.30 29.04
N ARG A 471 11.83 39.95 29.62
CA ARG A 471 11.35 39.66 30.98
C ARG A 471 10.81 38.24 31.09
N LYS A 472 9.99 37.79 30.13
CA LYS A 472 9.44 36.42 30.10
C LYS A 472 10.51 35.34 29.93
N LEU A 473 11.60 35.65 29.24
CA LEU A 473 12.77 34.78 29.13
C LEU A 473 13.71 34.82 30.36
N GLY A 474 13.35 35.59 31.40
CA GLY A 474 14.16 35.72 32.61
C GLY A 474 15.40 36.61 32.45
N ASN A 475 15.60 37.26 31.30
CA ASN A 475 16.72 38.16 31.08
C ASN A 475 16.39 39.57 31.59
N GLY A 476 16.40 39.72 32.92
CA GLY A 476 15.98 40.94 33.60
C GLY A 476 16.81 42.18 33.27
N ASP A 477 18.11 42.04 32.97
CA ASP A 477 18.97 43.18 32.61
C ASP A 477 18.63 43.70 31.20
N LYS A 478 18.43 42.79 30.24
CA LYS A 478 17.98 43.13 28.90
C LYS A 478 16.59 43.76 28.93
N ALA A 479 15.66 43.17 29.69
CA ALA A 479 14.32 43.70 29.87
C ALA A 479 14.35 45.12 30.45
N LEU A 480 15.15 45.35 31.51
CA LEU A 480 15.27 46.67 32.13
C LEU A 480 15.84 47.70 31.16
N LYS A 481 16.82 47.33 30.32
CA LYS A 481 17.37 48.23 29.29
C LYS A 481 16.29 48.65 28.28
N GLN A 482 15.46 47.72 27.82
CA GLN A 482 14.40 48.02 26.86
C GLN A 482 13.22 48.78 27.51
N PHE A 483 12.84 48.46 28.75
CA PHE A 483 11.86 49.25 29.51
C PHE A 483 12.34 50.69 29.71
N LYS A 484 13.63 50.91 30.01
CA LYS A 484 14.20 52.26 30.09
C LYS A 484 14.09 53.00 28.76
N ARG A 485 14.40 52.37 27.64
CA ARG A 485 14.23 52.99 26.32
C ARG A 485 12.77 53.35 26.03
N ALA A 486 11.82 52.49 26.38
CA ALA A 486 10.41 52.80 26.26
C ALA A 486 9.97 53.94 27.22
N TYR A 487 10.55 53.99 28.42
CA TYR A 487 10.30 55.03 29.43
C TYR A 487 10.87 56.39 29.04
N ASP A 488 12.06 56.41 28.43
CA ASP A 488 12.69 57.64 27.94
C ASP A 488 11.89 58.28 26.79
N ILE A 489 11.14 57.48 26.02
CA ILE A 489 10.21 57.97 24.99
C ILE A 489 8.91 58.49 25.64
N ASP A 490 8.32 57.73 26.56
CA ASP A 490 7.06 58.10 27.23
C ASP A 490 7.06 57.66 28.69
N ALA A 491 7.49 58.59 29.56
CA ALA A 491 7.62 58.37 31.00
C ALA A 491 6.27 58.30 31.74
N THR A 492 5.19 58.74 31.09
CA THR A 492 3.82 58.70 31.60
C THR A 492 3.06 57.47 31.15
N ASN A 493 3.68 56.63 30.31
CA ASN A 493 3.04 55.43 29.81
C ASN A 493 2.82 54.43 30.94
N ARG A 494 1.55 54.14 31.21
CA ARG A 494 1.15 53.21 32.26
C ARG A 494 1.74 51.80 32.06
N GLU A 495 1.73 51.27 30.83
CA GLU A 495 2.23 49.91 30.57
C GLU A 495 3.74 49.80 30.79
N VAL A 496 4.48 50.85 30.44
CA VAL A 496 5.93 50.93 30.70
C VAL A 496 6.19 50.98 32.21
N LEU A 497 5.47 51.84 32.94
CA LEU A 497 5.60 51.98 34.40
C LEU A 497 5.29 50.67 35.14
N VAL A 498 4.16 50.03 34.82
CA VAL A 498 3.76 48.74 35.43
C VAL A 498 4.77 47.65 35.07
N GLY A 499 5.13 47.53 33.80
CA GLY A 499 6.07 46.51 33.32
C GLY A 499 7.45 46.63 33.99
N MET A 500 7.93 47.87 34.18
CA MET A 500 9.18 48.17 34.87
C MET A 500 9.09 47.96 36.39
N ALA A 501 7.98 48.40 37.03
CA ALA A 501 7.76 48.21 38.47
C ALA A 501 7.72 46.72 38.84
N ASP A 502 7.00 45.92 38.06
CA ASP A 502 6.93 44.48 38.25
C ASP A 502 8.27 43.79 38.03
N LEU A 503 9.04 44.20 37.02
CA LEU A 503 10.38 43.66 36.79
C LEU A 503 11.31 43.96 37.98
N LEU A 504 11.23 45.17 38.54
CA LEU A 504 12.01 45.54 39.71
C LEU A 504 11.55 44.78 40.96
N PHE A 505 10.24 44.52 41.10
CA PHE A 505 9.69 43.64 42.13
C PHE A 505 10.22 42.21 42.01
N GLU A 506 10.28 41.65 40.79
CA GLU A 506 10.86 40.33 40.51
C GLU A 506 12.37 40.27 40.79
N LYS A 507 13.09 41.36 40.52
CA LYS A 507 14.52 41.51 40.84
C LYS A 507 14.79 41.83 42.32
N GLU A 508 13.75 41.88 43.15
CA GLU A 508 13.83 42.20 44.58
C GLU A 508 14.42 43.60 44.87
N ASP A 509 14.39 44.53 43.90
CA ASP A 509 14.75 45.93 44.10
C ASP A 509 13.55 46.67 44.73
N TRP A 510 13.30 46.34 46.00
CA TRP A 510 12.13 46.75 46.76
C TRP A 510 11.96 48.27 46.81
N GLU A 511 13.06 49.02 46.90
CA GLU A 511 12.98 50.48 47.02
C GLU A 511 12.51 51.14 45.72
N LYS A 512 13.08 50.74 44.57
CA LYS A 512 12.67 51.29 43.28
C LYS A 512 11.29 50.78 42.85
N ALA A 513 11.00 49.50 43.07
CA ALA A 513 9.68 48.94 42.81
C ALA A 513 8.59 49.67 43.63
N PHE A 514 8.85 49.90 44.91
CA PHE A 514 7.93 50.64 45.79
C PHE A 514 7.66 52.06 45.28
N LYS A 515 8.71 52.82 44.90
CA LYS A 515 8.56 54.17 44.33
C LYS A 515 7.72 54.15 43.05
N LEU A 516 7.94 53.20 42.14
CA LEU A 516 7.16 53.11 40.90
C LEU A 516 5.72 52.70 41.14
N TYR A 517 5.44 51.73 42.03
CA TYR A 517 4.07 51.38 42.40
C TYR A 517 3.32 52.53 43.08
N GLN A 518 4.00 53.32 43.93
CA GLN A 518 3.43 54.56 44.47
C GLN A 518 3.16 55.59 43.37
N THR A 519 4.09 55.76 42.43
CA THR A 519 3.92 56.67 41.28
C THR A 519 2.71 56.27 40.45
N ILE A 520 2.50 54.97 40.23
CA ILE A 520 1.34 54.41 39.53
C ILE A 520 0.03 54.77 40.26
N LEU A 521 -0.04 54.62 41.60
CA LEU A 521 -1.23 55.01 42.38
C LEU A 521 -1.51 56.52 42.40
N VAL A 522 -0.48 57.36 42.21
CA VAL A 522 -0.61 58.82 42.22
C VAL A 522 -0.97 59.36 40.83
N GLN A 523 -0.27 58.93 39.79
CA GLN A 523 -0.42 59.46 38.43
C GLN A 523 -1.60 58.87 37.67
N HIS A 524 -2.01 57.64 38.00
CA HIS A 524 -3.08 56.93 37.28
C HIS A 524 -4.31 56.65 38.15
N ARG A 525 -4.46 57.35 39.28
CA ARG A 525 -5.51 57.12 40.28
C ARG A 525 -6.93 57.07 39.69
N ASP A 526 -7.24 58.00 38.78
CA ASP A 526 -8.59 58.15 38.20
C ASP A 526 -8.80 57.27 36.96
N THR A 527 -7.70 56.74 36.39
CA THR A 527 -7.70 55.88 35.19
C THR A 527 -7.52 54.39 35.49
N GLN A 528 -7.25 54.04 36.76
CA GLN A 528 -7.06 52.65 37.19
C GLN A 528 -8.40 51.95 37.42
N SER A 529 -8.50 50.72 36.96
CA SER A 529 -9.61 49.86 37.37
C SER A 529 -9.44 49.42 38.83
N SER A 530 -10.54 49.03 39.47
CA SER A 530 -10.52 48.51 40.85
C SER A 530 -9.56 47.32 40.99
N SER A 531 -9.51 46.41 40.00
CA SER A 531 -8.60 45.25 39.99
C SER A 531 -7.12 45.65 39.93
N GLU A 532 -6.79 46.69 39.16
CA GLU A 532 -5.42 47.18 39.05
C GLU A 532 -4.96 47.86 40.34
N THR A 533 -5.87 48.57 41.00
CA THR A 533 -5.62 49.19 42.30
C THR A 533 -5.35 48.13 43.38
N VAL A 534 -6.15 47.05 43.39
CA VAL A 534 -5.95 45.88 44.27
C VAL A 534 -4.57 45.27 44.03
N LEU A 535 -4.18 45.02 42.78
CA LEU A 535 -2.87 44.45 42.45
C LEU A 535 -1.72 45.32 42.97
N VAL A 536 -1.81 46.65 42.83
CA VAL A 536 -0.75 47.55 43.31
C VAL A 536 -0.68 47.56 44.84
N TYR A 537 -1.81 47.61 45.56
CA TYR A 537 -1.81 47.50 47.02
C TYR A 537 -1.29 46.15 47.52
N TYR A 538 -1.67 45.05 46.84
CA TYR A 538 -1.13 43.72 47.09
C TYR A 538 0.39 43.69 46.93
N ARG A 539 0.93 44.22 45.82
CA ARG A 539 2.38 44.30 45.59
C ARG A 539 3.07 45.13 46.67
N LEU A 540 2.52 46.28 47.06
CA LEU A 540 3.06 47.09 48.16
C LEU A 540 3.04 46.32 49.51
N GLY A 541 1.97 45.58 49.80
CA GLY A 541 1.88 44.71 50.98
C GLY A 541 2.94 43.62 50.97
N MET A 542 3.16 42.98 49.82
CA MET A 542 4.21 41.96 49.65
C MET A 542 5.62 42.52 49.77
N ILE A 543 5.89 43.72 49.24
CA ILE A 543 7.16 44.44 49.46
C ILE A 543 7.38 44.63 50.96
N LYS A 544 6.36 45.11 51.69
CA LYS A 544 6.46 45.35 53.14
C LYS A 544 6.64 44.07 53.95
N LYS A 545 6.01 42.98 53.53
CA LYS A 545 6.22 41.65 54.10
C LYS A 545 7.68 41.21 53.93
N ARG A 546 8.27 41.38 52.73
CA ARG A 546 9.68 41.06 52.44
C ARG A 546 10.67 41.95 53.17
N GLN A 547 10.30 43.20 53.44
CA GLN A 547 11.04 44.12 54.32
C GLN A 547 10.91 43.80 55.81
N ASN A 548 10.26 42.68 56.17
CA ASN A 548 10.02 42.26 57.55
C ASN A 548 9.18 43.27 58.37
N GLU A 549 8.23 43.95 57.72
CA GLU A 549 7.28 44.88 58.35
C GLU A 549 5.84 44.30 58.32
N PRO A 550 5.54 43.19 59.03
CA PRO A 550 4.29 42.44 58.85
C PRO A 550 3.03 43.24 59.18
N ARG A 551 3.09 44.18 60.14
CA ARG A 551 1.96 45.07 60.46
C ARG A 551 1.62 46.04 59.31
N LYS A 552 2.65 46.60 58.67
CA LYS A 552 2.46 47.50 57.52
C LYS A 552 2.03 46.70 56.28
N ALA A 553 2.56 45.49 56.12
CA ALA A 553 2.12 44.56 55.09
C ALA A 553 0.62 44.27 55.21
N LEU A 554 0.16 43.93 56.42
CA LEU A 554 -1.25 43.65 56.70
C LEU A 554 -2.13 44.87 56.40
N ASN A 555 -1.72 46.08 56.77
CA ASN A 555 -2.47 47.31 56.42
C ASN A 555 -2.63 47.53 54.90
N TYR A 556 -1.56 47.32 54.10
CA TYR A 556 -1.68 47.42 52.64
C TYR A 556 -2.56 46.31 52.04
N LEU A 557 -2.53 45.11 52.61
CA LEU A 557 -3.38 44.00 52.19
C LEU A 557 -4.85 44.25 52.59
N GLU A 558 -5.11 44.77 53.79
CA GLU A 558 -6.45 45.20 54.24
C GLU A 558 -7.00 46.28 53.31
N LYS A 559 -6.19 47.28 52.91
CA LYS A 559 -6.60 48.27 51.91
C LYS A 559 -6.92 47.65 50.55
N ALA A 560 -6.24 46.59 50.17
CA ALA A 560 -6.58 45.85 48.96
C ALA A 560 -7.94 45.12 49.13
N LEU A 561 -8.21 44.55 50.31
CA LEU A 561 -9.51 43.93 50.65
C LEU A 561 -10.64 44.95 50.88
N GLU A 562 -10.35 46.19 51.23
CA GLU A 562 -11.35 47.27 51.27
C GLU A 562 -11.86 47.62 49.87
N VAL A 563 -10.97 47.53 48.86
CA VAL A 563 -11.33 47.76 47.45
C VAL A 563 -12.04 46.54 46.87
N ASP A 564 -11.52 45.34 47.14
CA ASP A 564 -12.14 44.08 46.77
C ASP A 564 -12.04 43.06 47.90
N PRO A 565 -13.12 42.86 48.69
CA PRO A 565 -13.16 41.89 49.80
C PRO A 565 -12.90 40.45 49.38
N HIS A 566 -12.98 40.16 48.09
CA HIS A 566 -12.95 38.83 47.50
C HIS A 566 -11.63 38.55 46.74
N ASP A 567 -10.64 39.44 46.82
CA ASP A 567 -9.35 39.19 46.16
C ASP A 567 -8.59 38.01 46.80
N LEU A 568 -8.52 36.89 46.07
CA LEU A 568 -7.93 35.64 46.56
C LEU A 568 -6.44 35.76 46.88
N ALA A 569 -5.67 36.52 46.10
CA ALA A 569 -4.24 36.68 46.31
C ALA A 569 -3.97 37.38 47.65
N THR A 570 -4.76 38.41 47.93
CA THR A 570 -4.70 39.18 49.17
C THR A 570 -5.20 38.37 50.36
N LEU A 571 -6.34 37.67 50.25
CA LEU A 571 -6.86 36.80 51.32
C LEU A 571 -5.84 35.73 51.74
N ASN A 572 -5.16 35.10 50.78
CA ASN A 572 -4.11 34.13 51.07
C ASN A 572 -2.91 34.76 51.80
N ALA A 573 -2.48 35.95 51.38
CA ALA A 573 -1.38 36.65 52.05
C ALA A 573 -1.74 37.07 53.49
N VAL A 574 -3.00 37.45 53.72
CA VAL A 574 -3.54 37.74 55.06
C VAL A 574 -3.58 36.46 55.92
N ILE A 575 -4.09 35.35 55.40
CA ILE A 575 -4.11 34.05 56.10
C ILE A 575 -2.71 33.63 56.52
N GLU A 576 -1.72 33.75 55.63
CA GLU A 576 -0.34 33.39 55.94
C GLU A 576 0.24 34.24 57.09
N LEU A 577 0.03 35.56 57.02
CA LEU A 577 0.49 36.49 58.06
C LEU A 577 -0.21 36.23 59.40
N GLN A 578 -1.52 36.00 59.39
CA GLN A 578 -2.31 35.70 60.60
C GLN A 578 -1.98 34.33 61.19
N THR A 579 -1.73 33.32 60.35
CA THR A 579 -1.25 31.99 60.79
C THR A 579 0.08 32.11 61.52
N GLY A 580 1.02 32.89 60.97
CA GLY A 580 2.31 33.18 61.61
C GLY A 580 2.18 33.96 62.92
N ALA A 581 1.14 34.77 63.06
CA ALA A 581 0.80 35.49 64.29
C ALA A 581 0.04 34.63 65.32
N GLY A 582 -0.40 33.42 64.96
CA GLY A 582 -1.20 32.54 65.82
C GLY A 582 -2.67 32.96 65.99
N ASP A 583 -3.15 33.87 65.14
CA ASP A 583 -4.54 34.35 65.15
C ASP A 583 -5.44 33.41 64.34
N TRP A 584 -5.80 32.28 64.94
CA TRP A 584 -6.64 31.26 64.29
C TRP A 584 -8.07 31.74 64.01
N GLU A 585 -8.58 32.71 64.77
CA GLU A 585 -9.89 33.30 64.51
C GLU A 585 -9.85 34.19 63.27
N GLY A 586 -8.82 35.03 63.12
CA GLY A 586 -8.58 35.81 61.90
C GLY A 586 -8.41 34.91 60.66
N VAL A 587 -7.67 33.80 60.79
CA VAL A 587 -7.52 32.80 59.72
C VAL A 587 -8.87 32.19 59.31
N ILE A 588 -9.72 31.85 60.29
CA ILE A 588 -11.06 31.30 60.00
C ILE A 588 -11.94 32.37 59.33
N GLN A 589 -11.85 33.65 59.73
CA GLN A 589 -12.61 34.74 59.09
C GLN A 589 -12.16 34.95 57.64
N ALA A 590 -10.86 35.02 57.39
CA ALA A 590 -10.34 35.15 56.02
C ALA A 590 -10.70 33.93 55.16
N LYS A 591 -10.66 32.71 55.72
CA LYS A 591 -11.14 31.50 55.04
C LYS A 591 -12.64 31.54 54.76
N ARG A 592 -13.46 32.09 55.65
CA ARG A 592 -14.89 32.29 55.38
C ARG A 592 -15.14 33.27 54.24
N ALA A 593 -14.40 34.38 54.19
CA ALA A 593 -14.48 35.32 53.06
C ALA A 593 -14.11 34.63 51.73
N MET A 594 -13.17 33.67 51.73
CA MET A 594 -12.86 32.88 50.53
C MET A 594 -14.01 31.97 50.07
N ILE A 595 -14.96 31.61 50.93
CA ILE A 595 -16.14 30.79 50.55
C ILE A 595 -17.03 31.55 49.57
N ASP A 596 -17.18 32.86 49.77
CA ASP A 596 -18.02 33.72 48.92
C ASP A 596 -17.42 33.90 47.51
N VAL A 597 -16.10 33.71 47.38
CA VAL A 597 -15.35 33.79 46.10
C VAL A 597 -15.21 32.43 45.43
N ALA A 598 -15.36 31.34 46.19
CA ALA A 598 -15.19 30.00 45.68
C ALA A 598 -16.21 29.73 44.58
N ALA A 599 -15.72 29.46 43.37
CA ALA A 599 -16.52 29.37 42.17
C ALA A 599 -17.41 28.12 42.12
N THR A 600 -17.07 27.11 42.93
CA THR A 600 -17.75 25.81 42.94
C THR A 600 -18.04 25.37 44.37
N GLY A 601 -19.12 24.59 44.51
CA GLY A 601 -19.44 23.91 45.78
C GLY A 601 -18.28 23.03 46.28
N ASP A 602 -17.44 22.51 45.38
CA ASP A 602 -16.26 21.71 45.75
C ASP A 602 -15.18 22.55 46.44
N GLN A 603 -14.91 23.76 45.93
CA GLN A 603 -13.95 24.68 46.56
C GLN A 603 -14.48 25.15 47.91
N GLN A 604 -15.77 25.43 48.01
CA GLN A 604 -16.44 25.76 49.28
C GLN A 604 -16.32 24.62 50.29
N ALA A 605 -16.56 23.36 49.86
CA ALA A 605 -16.45 22.18 50.70
C ALA A 605 -15.01 21.98 51.24
N ALA A 606 -13.99 22.19 50.40
CA ALA A 606 -12.59 22.11 50.82
C ALA A 606 -12.26 23.14 51.91
N ILE A 607 -12.75 24.37 51.77
CA ILE A 607 -12.56 25.41 52.79
C ILE A 607 -13.27 25.04 54.10
N TYR A 608 -14.50 24.52 54.03
CA TYR A 608 -15.20 24.03 55.22
C TYR A 608 -14.48 22.86 55.90
N ASN A 609 -13.87 21.95 55.13
CA ASN A 609 -13.04 20.87 55.65
C ASN A 609 -11.82 21.41 56.43
N GLU A 610 -11.11 22.39 55.86
CA GLU A 610 -9.98 23.04 56.55
C GLU A 610 -10.42 23.77 57.82
N ILE A 611 -11.57 24.47 57.79
CA ILE A 611 -12.16 25.08 58.98
C ILE A 611 -12.49 24.02 60.03
N GLY A 612 -13.09 22.89 59.64
CA GLY A 612 -13.39 21.76 60.53
C GLY A 612 -12.12 21.20 61.19
N LYS A 613 -11.05 21.06 60.41
CA LYS A 613 -9.74 20.62 60.91
C LYS A 613 -9.14 21.62 61.90
N LEU A 614 -9.20 22.91 61.61
CA LEU A 614 -8.76 23.96 62.54
C LEU A 614 -9.55 23.93 63.85
N TYR A 615 -10.87 23.73 63.79
CA TYR A 615 -11.69 23.57 64.98
C TYR A 615 -11.32 22.32 65.79
N LEU A 616 -11.05 21.20 65.13
CA LEU A 616 -10.73 19.93 65.80
C LEU A 616 -9.33 19.94 66.41
N GLU A 617 -8.31 20.36 65.65
CA GLU A 617 -6.90 20.25 66.03
C GLU A 617 -6.37 21.44 66.85
N LYS A 618 -6.77 22.67 66.50
CA LYS A 618 -6.22 23.90 67.12
C LYS A 618 -7.11 24.43 68.23
N LEU A 619 -8.43 24.36 68.06
CA LEU A 619 -9.40 24.91 69.00
C LEU A 619 -10.10 23.83 69.87
N GLY A 620 -9.90 22.53 69.58
CA GLY A 620 -10.45 21.41 70.36
C GLY A 620 -11.98 21.33 70.39
N ASN A 621 -12.68 21.98 69.46
CA ASN A 621 -14.14 22.08 69.47
C ASN A 621 -14.77 21.10 68.46
N TRP A 622 -15.03 19.87 68.90
CA TRP A 622 -15.58 18.80 68.07
C TRP A 622 -17.00 19.10 67.53
N GLN A 623 -17.79 19.92 68.25
CA GLN A 623 -19.13 20.32 67.80
C GLN A 623 -19.06 21.25 66.60
N LYS A 624 -18.22 22.29 66.67
CA LYS A 624 -17.99 23.20 65.53
C LYS A 624 -17.26 22.50 64.38
N ALA A 625 -16.38 21.54 64.69
CA ALA A 625 -15.73 20.72 63.68
C ALA A 625 -16.74 19.83 62.93
N ALA A 626 -17.61 19.11 63.65
CA ALA A 626 -18.66 18.31 63.04
C ALA A 626 -19.62 19.16 62.20
N ALA A 627 -20.00 20.36 62.67
CA ALA A 627 -20.83 21.29 61.89
C ALA A 627 -20.12 21.77 60.61
N ALA A 628 -18.82 22.08 60.67
CA ALA A 628 -18.06 22.46 59.49
C ALA A 628 -17.90 21.30 58.49
N TYR A 629 -17.65 20.08 58.98
CA TYR A 629 -17.63 18.88 58.14
C TYR A 629 -19.00 18.53 57.56
N GLN A 630 -20.08 18.80 58.29
CA GLN A 630 -21.43 18.63 57.79
C GLN A 630 -21.73 19.62 56.66
N ASN A 631 -21.37 20.90 56.81
CA ASN A 631 -21.50 21.89 55.74
C ASN A 631 -20.67 21.50 54.50
N ALA A 632 -19.47 20.94 54.70
CA ALA A 632 -18.67 20.40 53.60
C ALA A 632 -19.37 19.22 52.90
N LEU A 633 -19.99 18.31 53.66
CA LEU A 633 -20.76 17.18 53.12
C LEU A 633 -22.09 17.58 52.49
N ASP A 634 -22.73 18.67 52.91
CA ASP A 634 -23.96 19.15 52.28
C ASP A 634 -23.67 19.63 50.84
N LEU A 635 -22.46 20.17 50.62
CA LEU A 635 -21.96 20.54 49.29
C LEU A 635 -21.40 19.33 48.52
N GLN A 636 -20.74 18.40 49.23
CA GLN A 636 -20.20 17.16 48.66
C GLN A 636 -20.76 15.92 49.39
N PRO A 637 -22.00 15.49 49.09
CA PRO A 637 -22.65 14.39 49.83
C PRO A 637 -21.94 13.04 49.72
N LYS A 638 -21.01 12.91 48.78
CA LYS A 638 -20.29 11.68 48.45
C LYS A 638 -18.81 11.73 48.82
N ASP A 639 -18.36 12.71 49.59
CA ASP A 639 -16.97 12.75 50.07
C ASP A 639 -16.73 11.64 51.11
N TYR A 640 -16.08 10.58 50.64
CA TYR A 640 -15.83 9.37 51.42
C TYR A 640 -14.88 9.62 52.62
N PRO A 641 -13.73 10.31 52.48
CA PRO A 641 -12.91 10.73 53.63
C PRO A 641 -13.66 11.52 54.71
N LEU A 642 -14.51 12.48 54.32
CA LEU A 642 -15.29 13.28 55.28
C LEU A 642 -16.32 12.44 56.02
N LEU A 643 -17.00 11.53 55.33
CA LEU A 643 -17.92 10.58 55.98
C LEU A 643 -17.18 9.69 57.00
N HIS A 644 -15.97 9.21 56.70
CA HIS A 644 -15.16 8.48 57.69
C HIS A 644 -14.74 9.33 58.88
N THR A 645 -14.39 10.60 58.63
CA THR A 645 -14.01 11.53 59.71
C THR A 645 -15.19 11.80 60.64
N LEU A 646 -16.39 12.02 60.09
CA LEU A 646 -17.61 12.14 60.90
C LEU A 646 -17.99 10.82 61.59
N LEU A 647 -17.85 9.67 60.92
CA LEU A 647 -18.12 8.36 61.51
C LEU A 647 -17.23 8.14 62.74
N ASP A 648 -15.94 8.48 62.65
CA ASP A 648 -15.01 8.39 63.78
C ASP A 648 -15.38 9.36 64.91
N ILE A 649 -15.73 10.61 64.58
CA ILE A 649 -16.22 11.61 65.55
C ILE A 649 -17.47 11.09 66.27
N TYR A 650 -18.46 10.56 65.55
CA TYR A 650 -19.70 10.06 66.13
C TYR A 650 -19.51 8.75 66.91
N THR A 651 -18.68 7.84 66.42
CA THR A 651 -18.39 6.57 67.09
C THR A 651 -17.64 6.79 68.41
N ARG A 652 -16.60 7.64 68.41
CA ARG A 652 -15.83 7.99 69.63
C ARG A 652 -16.70 8.68 70.69
N ASN A 653 -17.65 9.50 70.23
CA ASN A 653 -18.60 10.20 71.10
C ASN A 653 -19.89 9.40 71.37
N LYS A 654 -19.94 8.11 70.98
CA LYS A 654 -21.07 7.17 71.22
C LYS A 654 -22.42 7.63 70.65
N GLN A 655 -22.41 8.40 69.58
CA GLN A 655 -23.61 8.78 68.84
C GLN A 655 -23.93 7.69 67.82
N TRP A 656 -24.48 6.56 68.30
CA TRP A 656 -24.70 5.34 67.49
C TRP A 656 -25.69 5.54 66.34
N GLU A 657 -26.76 6.31 66.57
CA GLU A 657 -27.75 6.62 65.53
C GLU A 657 -27.14 7.43 64.39
N GLU A 658 -26.38 8.49 64.71
CA GLU A 658 -25.66 9.27 63.69
C GLU A 658 -24.58 8.44 62.99
N SER A 659 -23.91 7.54 63.73
CA SER A 659 -22.94 6.61 63.14
C SER A 659 -23.59 5.69 62.11
N ILE A 660 -24.80 5.16 62.38
CA ILE A 660 -25.57 4.37 61.42
C ILE A 660 -25.99 5.22 60.22
N ARG A 661 -26.46 6.45 60.41
CA ARG A 661 -26.80 7.36 59.29
C ARG A 661 -25.61 7.65 58.39
N ILE A 662 -24.42 7.82 58.97
CA ILE A 662 -23.19 7.98 58.20
C ILE A 662 -22.82 6.68 57.48
N ILE A 663 -22.93 5.51 58.13
CA ILE A 663 -22.73 4.22 57.47
C ILE A 663 -23.72 4.04 56.30
N ASP A 664 -24.97 4.44 56.44
CA ASP A 664 -25.97 4.39 55.37
C ASP A 664 -25.57 5.26 54.17
N ARG A 665 -25.12 6.49 54.43
CA ARG A 665 -24.55 7.35 53.38
C ARG A 665 -23.33 6.71 52.72
N ILE A 666 -22.44 6.07 53.48
CA ILE A 666 -21.27 5.34 52.94
C ILE A 666 -21.73 4.17 52.06
N VAL A 667 -22.74 3.42 52.49
CA VAL A 667 -23.30 2.28 51.75
C VAL A 667 -23.92 2.72 50.42
N GLU A 668 -24.62 3.86 50.39
CA GLU A 668 -25.20 4.43 49.16
C GLU A 668 -24.15 4.82 48.12
N ILE A 669 -22.99 5.32 48.56
CA ILE A 669 -21.92 5.77 47.65
C ILE A 669 -20.93 4.65 47.30
N GLU A 670 -20.79 3.63 48.15
CA GLU A 670 -19.83 2.55 47.97
C GLU A 670 -20.27 1.65 46.82
N LYS A 671 -19.50 1.68 45.72
CA LYS A 671 -19.78 0.91 44.52
C LYS A 671 -19.27 -0.51 44.60
N ASP A 672 -18.20 -0.76 45.35
CA ASP A 672 -17.63 -2.10 45.52
C ASP A 672 -18.54 -2.94 46.42
N PRO A 673 -19.21 -3.99 45.89
CA PRO A 673 -20.12 -4.83 46.69
C PRO A 673 -19.41 -5.42 47.91
N LYS A 674 -18.13 -5.80 47.81
CA LYS A 674 -17.40 -6.40 48.94
C LYS A 674 -17.16 -5.41 50.07
N ARG A 675 -16.95 -4.13 49.75
CA ARG A 675 -16.80 -3.07 50.77
C ARG A 675 -18.14 -2.68 51.36
N ARG A 676 -19.17 -2.54 50.52
CA ARG A 676 -20.55 -2.29 50.96
C ARG A 676 -21.03 -3.38 51.93
N SER A 677 -20.73 -4.63 51.60
CA SER A 677 -20.95 -5.79 52.45
C SER A 677 -20.29 -5.66 53.83
N LYS A 678 -19.05 -5.17 53.92
CA LYS A 678 -18.38 -4.91 55.21
C LYS A 678 -19.07 -3.81 56.03
N TYR A 679 -19.48 -2.71 55.40
CA TYR A 679 -20.20 -1.63 56.10
C TYR A 679 -21.57 -2.09 56.59
N ASN A 680 -22.33 -2.80 55.76
CA ASN A 680 -23.59 -3.43 56.16
C ASN A 680 -23.39 -4.44 57.28
N TYR A 681 -22.25 -5.17 57.29
CA TYR A 681 -21.92 -6.08 58.39
C TYR A 681 -21.64 -5.32 59.68
N THR A 682 -20.88 -4.22 59.63
CA THR A 682 -20.64 -3.35 60.79
C THR A 682 -21.95 -2.76 61.32
N ALA A 683 -22.83 -2.26 60.45
CA ALA A 683 -24.16 -1.80 60.83
C ALA A 683 -24.99 -2.94 61.46
N ALA A 684 -25.00 -4.13 60.86
CA ALA A 684 -25.72 -5.29 61.37
C ALA A 684 -25.26 -5.69 62.78
N VAL A 685 -23.95 -5.62 63.04
CA VAL A 685 -23.36 -5.90 64.36
C VAL A 685 -23.72 -4.82 65.36
N LEU A 686 -23.61 -3.52 65.01
CA LEU A 686 -24.05 -2.43 65.88
C LEU A 686 -25.54 -2.53 66.22
N LEU A 687 -26.38 -2.88 65.23
CA LEU A 687 -27.81 -3.12 65.43
C LEU A 687 -28.06 -4.34 66.34
N ARG A 688 -27.29 -5.42 66.19
CA ARG A 688 -27.43 -6.63 67.01
C ARG A 688 -27.00 -6.42 68.46
N ASP A 689 -25.85 -5.79 68.66
CA ASP A 689 -25.13 -5.78 69.94
C ASP A 689 -25.42 -4.52 70.76
N GLU A 690 -25.38 -3.34 70.14
CA GLU A 690 -25.55 -2.05 70.84
C GLU A 690 -27.02 -1.61 70.88
N LEU A 691 -27.73 -1.66 69.74
CA LEU A 691 -29.13 -1.23 69.65
C LEU A 691 -30.15 -2.35 69.88
N LYS A 692 -29.71 -3.62 69.84
CA LYS A 692 -30.53 -4.83 70.02
C LYS A 692 -31.76 -4.94 69.08
N ALA A 693 -31.68 -4.31 67.91
CA ALA A 693 -32.68 -4.38 66.85
C ALA A 693 -32.47 -5.65 66.00
N HIS A 694 -33.00 -6.79 66.46
CA HIS A 694 -32.75 -8.10 65.85
C HIS A 694 -33.29 -8.23 64.42
N ASP A 695 -34.46 -7.68 64.12
CA ASP A 695 -35.06 -7.76 62.78
C ASP A 695 -34.26 -6.92 61.77
N GLU A 696 -33.93 -5.67 62.13
CA GLU A 696 -33.08 -4.79 61.32
C GLU A 696 -31.68 -5.37 61.12
N SER A 697 -31.14 -6.07 62.12
CA SER A 697 -29.87 -6.78 62.02
C SER A 697 -29.92 -7.92 60.99
N ILE A 698 -31.01 -8.71 60.97
CA ILE A 698 -31.21 -9.77 59.96
C ILE A 698 -31.33 -9.17 58.57
N ASP A 699 -32.04 -8.05 58.42
CA ASP A 699 -32.16 -7.35 57.14
C ASP A 699 -30.79 -6.86 56.65
N ARG A 700 -29.98 -6.27 57.54
CA ARG A 700 -28.61 -5.87 57.19
C ARG A 700 -27.72 -7.06 56.86
N PHE A 701 -27.76 -8.17 57.61
CA PHE A 701 -27.04 -9.40 57.24
C PHE A 701 -27.50 -9.96 55.89
N ASN A 702 -28.77 -9.79 55.52
CA ASN A 702 -29.23 -10.14 54.18
C ASN A 702 -28.60 -9.23 53.12
N SER A 703 -28.52 -7.92 53.35
CA SER A 703 -27.80 -7.01 52.45
C SER A 703 -26.33 -7.37 52.30
N VAL A 704 -25.66 -7.81 53.37
CA VAL A 704 -24.26 -8.32 53.32
C VAL A 704 -24.14 -9.47 52.31
N LEU A 705 -25.09 -10.39 52.30
CA LEU A 705 -25.12 -11.56 51.42
C LEU A 705 -25.62 -11.25 50.00
N ASP A 706 -26.44 -10.22 49.83
CA ASP A 706 -26.83 -9.74 48.50
C ASP A 706 -25.62 -9.12 47.77
N ASP A 707 -24.73 -8.44 48.51
CA ASP A 707 -23.50 -7.86 47.98
C ASP A 707 -22.34 -8.89 47.86
N ASP A 708 -22.14 -9.74 48.87
CA ASP A 708 -21.11 -10.78 48.90
C ASP A 708 -21.68 -12.12 49.41
N PRO A 709 -22.20 -12.97 48.50
CA PRO A 709 -22.69 -14.29 48.87
C PRO A 709 -21.63 -15.22 49.47
N ALA A 710 -20.33 -14.93 49.29
CA ALA A 710 -19.25 -15.71 49.89
C ALA A 710 -18.98 -15.35 51.36
N TYR A 711 -19.60 -14.28 51.89
CA TYR A 711 -19.40 -13.85 53.26
C TYR A 711 -20.20 -14.71 54.26
N LEU A 712 -19.77 -15.97 54.41
CA LEU A 712 -20.50 -17.00 55.15
C LEU A 712 -20.79 -16.66 56.61
N LYS A 713 -19.99 -15.77 57.23
CA LYS A 713 -20.23 -15.31 58.61
C LYS A 713 -21.60 -14.64 58.77
N ALA A 714 -22.10 -13.94 57.75
CA ALA A 714 -23.42 -13.33 57.80
C ALA A 714 -24.53 -14.40 57.72
N PHE A 715 -24.37 -15.39 56.85
CA PHE A 715 -25.34 -16.49 56.76
C PHE A 715 -25.34 -17.36 58.02
N GLN A 716 -24.17 -17.63 58.61
CA GLN A 716 -24.06 -18.31 59.91
C GLN A 716 -24.73 -17.52 61.03
N ALA A 717 -24.63 -16.19 61.03
CA ALA A 717 -25.32 -15.35 61.99
C ALA A 717 -26.84 -15.45 61.83
N ILE A 718 -27.35 -15.41 60.59
CA ILE A 718 -28.78 -15.61 60.30
C ILE A 718 -29.23 -17.02 60.73
N ASP A 719 -28.52 -18.06 60.31
CA ASP A 719 -28.83 -19.47 60.62
C ASP A 719 -28.86 -19.69 62.14
N ALA A 720 -27.87 -19.18 62.88
CA ALA A 720 -27.83 -19.29 64.33
C ALA A 720 -28.98 -18.50 65.01
N MET A 721 -29.28 -17.29 64.54
CA MET A 721 -30.36 -16.46 65.09
C MET A 721 -31.73 -17.11 64.86
N VAL A 722 -32.00 -17.58 63.64
CA VAL A 722 -33.30 -18.17 63.24
C VAL A 722 -33.46 -19.59 63.79
N THR A 723 -32.38 -20.37 63.87
CA THR A 723 -32.43 -21.70 64.52
C THR A 723 -32.71 -21.57 66.01
N LYS A 724 -32.11 -20.58 66.68
CA LYS A 724 -32.39 -20.29 68.09
C LYS A 724 -33.85 -19.90 68.33
N SER A 725 -34.49 -19.21 67.38
CA SER A 725 -35.92 -18.88 67.44
C SER A 725 -36.84 -20.04 67.01
N LYS A 726 -36.30 -21.17 66.53
CA LYS A 726 -37.03 -22.36 66.04
C LYS A 726 -38.00 -22.07 64.89
N ASP A 727 -37.76 -21.00 64.13
CA ASP A 727 -38.57 -20.67 62.96
C ASP A 727 -38.07 -21.37 61.70
N TRP A 728 -38.48 -22.63 61.52
CA TRP A 728 -38.07 -23.47 60.40
C TRP A 728 -38.51 -22.95 59.03
N LYS A 729 -39.60 -22.17 58.98
CA LYS A 729 -40.08 -21.56 57.72
C LYS A 729 -39.20 -20.38 57.32
N THR A 730 -38.81 -19.54 58.28
CA THR A 730 -37.84 -18.47 58.00
C THR A 730 -36.45 -19.02 57.71
N LEU A 731 -36.07 -20.15 58.33
CA LEU A 731 -34.83 -20.85 58.02
C LEU A 731 -34.84 -21.37 56.59
N GLU A 732 -35.90 -22.10 56.19
CA GLU A 732 -36.10 -22.58 54.83
C GLU A 732 -36.05 -21.44 53.80
N ARG A 733 -36.72 -20.32 54.07
CA ARG A 733 -36.66 -19.11 53.23
C ARG A 733 -35.24 -18.53 53.15
N SER A 734 -34.47 -18.58 54.24
CA SER A 734 -33.08 -18.09 54.28
C SER A 734 -32.16 -18.96 53.42
N TYR A 735 -32.28 -20.29 53.49
CA TYR A 735 -31.55 -21.21 52.62
C TYR A 735 -31.92 -21.02 51.14
N ARG A 736 -33.22 -20.85 50.82
CA ARG A 736 -33.66 -20.56 49.45
C ARG A 736 -33.12 -19.23 48.93
N LYS A 737 -33.13 -18.18 49.75
CA LYS A 737 -32.53 -16.88 49.40
C LYS A 737 -31.03 -17.02 49.15
N MET A 738 -30.32 -17.74 50.01
CA MET A 738 -28.89 -18.00 49.85
C MET A 738 -28.58 -18.75 48.55
N LEU A 739 -29.35 -19.81 48.24
CA LEU A 739 -29.22 -20.55 46.99
C LEU A 739 -29.47 -19.67 45.75
N LYS A 740 -30.43 -18.74 45.82
CA LYS A 740 -30.71 -17.77 44.74
C LYS A 740 -29.58 -16.76 44.53
N ARG A 741 -28.81 -16.44 45.58
CA ARG A 741 -27.67 -15.50 45.51
C ARG A 741 -26.43 -16.12 44.86
N LEU A 742 -26.31 -17.44 44.84
CA LEU A 742 -25.13 -18.12 44.31
C LEU A 742 -25.14 -18.12 42.77
N PRO A 743 -23.99 -17.82 42.13
CA PRO A 743 -23.87 -17.78 40.67
C PRO A 743 -24.09 -19.16 40.06
N ALA A 744 -24.56 -19.25 38.81
CA ALA A 744 -24.82 -20.54 38.13
C ALA A 744 -23.55 -21.42 38.04
N ASP A 745 -22.42 -20.82 37.65
CA ASP A 745 -21.13 -21.49 37.47
C ASP A 745 -20.13 -21.08 38.57
N GLY A 746 -20.22 -21.71 39.74
CA GLY A 746 -19.33 -21.44 40.87
C GLY A 746 -19.84 -21.97 42.21
N MET A 747 -18.91 -22.20 43.15
CA MET A 747 -19.17 -22.71 44.51
C MET A 747 -19.99 -24.01 44.55
N GLY A 748 -19.64 -24.98 43.70
CA GLY A 748 -20.33 -26.28 43.59
C GLY A 748 -20.51 -26.96 44.95
N ASP A 749 -19.43 -27.07 45.73
CA ASP A 749 -19.46 -27.71 47.05
C ASP A 749 -20.41 -27.02 48.04
N LEU A 750 -20.45 -25.67 48.03
CA LEU A 750 -21.37 -24.91 48.87
C LEU A 750 -22.81 -25.10 48.43
N LYS A 751 -23.08 -25.10 47.12
CA LYS A 751 -24.42 -25.39 46.58
C LYS A 751 -24.90 -26.78 46.96
N ILE A 752 -24.03 -27.78 46.81
CA ILE A 752 -24.32 -29.15 47.21
C ILE A 752 -24.67 -29.18 48.69
N THR A 753 -23.86 -28.55 49.54
CA THR A 753 -24.10 -28.49 50.98
C THR A 753 -25.41 -27.80 51.33
N LEU A 754 -25.72 -26.66 50.71
CA LEU A 754 -26.96 -25.91 50.95
C LEU A 754 -28.21 -26.68 50.47
N TRP A 755 -28.16 -27.31 49.28
CA TRP A 755 -29.25 -28.14 48.79
C TRP A 755 -29.45 -29.39 49.63
N SER A 756 -28.38 -30.04 50.08
CA SER A 756 -28.45 -31.18 51.00
C SER A 756 -29.01 -30.80 52.37
N ASN A 757 -28.55 -29.70 52.96
CA ASN A 757 -29.09 -29.21 54.23
C ASN A 757 -30.57 -28.80 54.09
N LEU A 758 -30.94 -28.15 52.99
CA LEU A 758 -32.33 -27.81 52.69
C LEU A 758 -33.19 -29.07 52.49
N ALA A 759 -32.69 -30.08 51.79
CA ALA A 759 -33.36 -31.36 51.61
C ALA A 759 -33.56 -32.08 52.95
N GLU A 760 -32.58 -32.05 53.84
CA GLU A 760 -32.69 -32.59 55.18
C GLU A 760 -33.69 -31.81 56.06
N ILE A 761 -33.74 -30.48 55.95
CA ILE A 761 -34.77 -29.66 56.59
C ILE A 761 -36.16 -30.09 56.09
N TYR A 762 -36.34 -30.29 54.78
CA TYR A 762 -37.60 -30.81 54.23
C TYR A 762 -37.94 -32.21 54.71
N ARG A 763 -36.97 -33.12 54.70
CA ARG A 763 -37.17 -34.53 55.08
C ARG A 763 -37.47 -34.69 56.56
N THR A 764 -36.70 -34.05 57.44
CA THR A 764 -36.71 -34.33 58.89
C THR A 764 -37.57 -33.36 59.69
N ARG A 765 -37.56 -32.06 59.35
CA ARG A 765 -38.22 -31.01 60.13
C ARG A 765 -39.60 -30.67 59.57
N LEU A 766 -39.70 -30.49 58.25
CA LEU A 766 -40.96 -30.12 57.59
C LEU A 766 -41.78 -31.32 57.10
N LYS A 767 -41.16 -32.50 56.97
CA LYS A 767 -41.74 -33.75 56.43
C LYS A 767 -42.37 -33.60 55.03
N ASP A 768 -41.79 -32.74 54.19
CA ASP A 768 -42.20 -32.56 52.80
C ASP A 768 -41.31 -33.39 51.87
N PHE A 769 -41.72 -34.64 51.59
CA PHE A 769 -40.93 -35.57 50.80
C PHE A 769 -40.80 -35.15 49.33
N LYS A 770 -41.77 -34.42 48.78
CA LYS A 770 -41.68 -33.90 47.39
C LYS A 770 -40.62 -32.82 47.29
N ALA A 771 -40.61 -31.87 48.22
CA ALA A 771 -39.59 -30.82 48.28
C ALA A 771 -38.20 -31.39 48.63
N ALA A 772 -38.13 -32.39 49.51
CA ALA A 772 -36.88 -33.09 49.82
C ALA A 772 -36.31 -33.80 48.59
N THR A 773 -37.15 -34.50 47.83
CA THR A 773 -36.75 -35.18 46.58
C THR A 773 -36.21 -34.17 45.58
N ALA A 774 -36.94 -33.09 45.31
CA ALA A 774 -36.51 -32.05 44.38
C ALA A 774 -35.16 -31.41 44.79
N ALA A 775 -34.94 -31.18 46.09
CA ALA A 775 -33.67 -30.63 46.58
C ALA A 775 -32.51 -31.64 46.45
N PHE A 776 -32.74 -32.92 46.78
CA PHE A 776 -31.73 -33.96 46.60
C PHE A 776 -31.44 -34.25 45.13
N GLU A 777 -32.41 -34.15 44.22
CA GLU A 777 -32.18 -34.30 42.77
C GLU A 777 -31.22 -33.25 42.24
N VAL A 778 -31.38 -31.99 42.67
CA VAL A 778 -30.48 -30.91 42.28
C VAL A 778 -29.07 -31.19 42.82
N ALA A 779 -28.96 -31.61 44.08
CA ALA A 779 -27.67 -32.01 44.65
C ALA A 779 -27.06 -33.24 43.94
N ALA A 780 -27.85 -34.23 43.53
CA ALA A 780 -27.41 -35.42 42.81
C ALA A 780 -26.93 -35.10 41.39
N LYS A 781 -27.56 -34.14 40.71
CA LYS A 781 -27.05 -33.64 39.42
C LYS A 781 -25.70 -32.96 39.55
N LEU A 782 -25.46 -32.25 40.66
CA LEU A 782 -24.18 -31.58 40.92
C LEU A 782 -23.08 -32.55 41.35
N ASP A 783 -23.43 -33.66 42.00
CA ASP A 783 -22.50 -34.68 42.48
C ASP A 783 -23.06 -36.10 42.23
N PRO A 784 -23.01 -36.61 40.98
CA PRO A 784 -23.63 -37.89 40.59
C PRO A 784 -22.95 -39.13 41.17
N GLY A 785 -21.76 -38.97 41.75
CA GLY A 785 -21.00 -40.08 42.35
C GLY A 785 -21.45 -40.44 43.77
N ASN A 786 -22.33 -39.64 44.38
CA ASN A 786 -22.71 -39.81 45.77
C ASN A 786 -23.78 -40.91 45.95
N THR A 787 -23.31 -42.11 46.28
CA THR A 787 -24.15 -43.29 46.48
C THR A 787 -25.19 -43.10 47.59
N GLU A 788 -24.84 -42.40 48.68
CA GLU A 788 -25.78 -42.12 49.79
C GLU A 788 -26.95 -41.25 49.33
N ARG A 789 -26.69 -40.25 48.48
CA ARG A 789 -27.75 -39.40 47.94
C ARG A 789 -28.68 -40.15 46.98
N HIS A 790 -28.13 -41.00 46.12
CA HIS A 790 -28.92 -41.87 45.24
C HIS A 790 -29.73 -42.90 46.04
N TYR A 791 -29.19 -43.38 47.16
CA TYR A 791 -29.93 -44.21 48.11
C TYR A 791 -31.11 -43.46 48.74
N LEU A 792 -30.89 -42.24 49.25
CA LEU A 792 -31.95 -41.41 49.82
C LEU A 792 -33.01 -41.05 48.77
N LEU A 793 -32.61 -40.80 47.53
CA LEU A 793 -33.55 -40.56 46.41
C LEU A 793 -34.35 -41.81 46.07
N ALA A 794 -33.73 -43.00 46.04
CA ALA A 794 -34.43 -44.26 45.82
C ALA A 794 -35.47 -44.51 46.93
N GLU A 795 -35.10 -44.33 48.20
CA GLU A 795 -36.04 -44.43 49.33
C GLU A 795 -37.20 -43.43 49.23
N LEU A 796 -36.90 -42.17 48.88
CA LEU A 796 -37.93 -41.14 48.71
C LEU A 796 -38.87 -41.46 47.54
N TYR A 797 -38.33 -41.94 46.42
CA TYR A 797 -39.14 -42.33 45.26
C TYR A 797 -39.98 -43.58 45.54
N GLU A 798 -39.46 -44.55 46.29
CA GLU A 798 -40.25 -45.69 46.75
C GLU A 798 -41.38 -45.27 47.69
N ALA A 799 -41.11 -44.37 48.64
CA ALA A 799 -42.12 -43.82 49.53
C ALA A 799 -43.21 -43.07 48.76
N LEU A 800 -42.84 -42.21 47.81
CA LEU A 800 -43.77 -41.50 46.93
C LEU A 800 -44.52 -42.44 45.98
N MET A 801 -43.92 -43.57 45.58
CA MET A 801 -44.56 -44.59 44.75
C MET A 801 -45.70 -45.31 45.49
N GLN A 802 -45.68 -45.37 46.83
CA GLN A 802 -46.81 -45.89 47.60
C GLN A 802 -48.07 -45.03 47.44
N GLU A 803 -47.89 -43.71 47.25
CA GLU A 803 -48.98 -42.77 47.03
C GLU A 803 -49.40 -42.72 45.54
N ASN A 804 -48.43 -42.59 44.62
CA ASN A 804 -48.66 -42.47 43.17
C ASN A 804 -47.74 -43.40 42.36
N PRO A 805 -48.12 -44.67 42.13
CA PRO A 805 -47.25 -45.65 41.48
C PRO A 805 -46.83 -45.28 40.05
N GLN A 806 -47.72 -44.67 39.26
CA GLN A 806 -47.44 -44.35 37.86
C GLN A 806 -46.47 -43.17 37.67
N GLU A 807 -46.41 -42.25 38.63
CA GLU A 807 -45.66 -41.00 38.52
C GLU A 807 -44.17 -41.18 38.82
N TYR A 808 -43.84 -42.04 39.79
CA TYR A 808 -42.48 -42.16 40.35
C TYR A 808 -41.77 -43.47 40.01
N ALA A 809 -42.46 -44.46 39.40
CA ALA A 809 -41.84 -45.76 39.08
C ALA A 809 -40.64 -45.64 38.13
N THR A 810 -40.68 -44.72 37.16
CA THR A 810 -39.57 -44.53 36.20
C THR A 810 -38.34 -43.95 36.89
N GLN A 811 -38.53 -43.04 37.84
CA GLN A 811 -37.50 -42.38 38.61
C GLN A 811 -36.89 -43.36 39.61
N ALA A 812 -37.71 -44.15 40.31
CA ALA A 812 -37.24 -45.25 41.16
C ALA A 812 -36.39 -46.25 40.37
N VAL A 813 -36.86 -46.68 39.19
CA VAL A 813 -36.08 -47.56 38.29
C VAL A 813 -34.73 -46.95 37.93
N LYS A 814 -34.72 -45.66 37.58
CA LYS A 814 -33.50 -44.95 37.22
C LYS A 814 -32.50 -44.91 38.37
N GLU A 815 -32.95 -44.58 39.59
CA GLU A 815 -32.07 -44.53 40.76
C GLU A 815 -31.50 -45.92 41.09
N HIS A 816 -32.30 -46.98 41.04
CA HIS A 816 -31.78 -48.35 41.19
C HIS A 816 -30.83 -48.78 40.08
N GLN A 817 -31.05 -48.36 38.84
CA GLN A 817 -30.13 -48.63 37.74
C GLN A 817 -28.78 -47.90 37.94
N ILE A 818 -28.80 -46.67 38.47
CA ILE A 818 -27.58 -45.95 38.85
C ILE A 818 -26.86 -46.69 39.98
N LEU A 819 -27.59 -47.12 41.01
CA LEU A 819 -27.04 -47.91 42.12
C LEU A 819 -26.43 -49.23 41.64
N ILE A 820 -27.06 -49.94 40.70
CA ILE A 820 -26.51 -51.18 40.11
C ILE A 820 -25.29 -50.89 39.24
N ALA A 821 -25.26 -49.79 38.49
CA ALA A 821 -24.09 -49.41 37.71
C ALA A 821 -22.87 -49.12 38.60
N GLN A 822 -23.08 -48.48 39.76
CA GLN A 822 -22.04 -48.22 40.76
C GLN A 822 -21.68 -49.48 41.55
N GLU A 823 -22.68 -50.27 41.95
CA GLU A 823 -22.55 -51.49 42.75
C GLU A 823 -23.26 -52.68 42.06
N PRO A 824 -22.62 -53.35 41.08
CA PRO A 824 -23.26 -54.40 40.26
C PRO A 824 -23.83 -55.60 41.03
N PHE A 825 -23.40 -55.80 42.27
CA PHE A 825 -23.84 -56.91 43.13
C PHE A 825 -24.81 -56.46 44.23
N ARG A 826 -25.39 -55.25 44.13
CA ARG A 826 -26.44 -54.77 45.04
C ARG A 826 -27.77 -55.43 44.75
N TYR A 827 -27.93 -56.68 45.19
CA TYR A 827 -29.08 -57.53 44.89
C TYR A 827 -30.41 -56.90 45.31
N GLU A 828 -30.42 -56.06 46.35
CA GLU A 828 -31.60 -55.30 46.79
C GLU A 828 -32.19 -54.46 45.66
N SER A 829 -31.34 -53.86 44.82
CA SER A 829 -31.80 -53.07 43.66
C SER A 829 -32.36 -53.96 42.54
N TYR A 830 -31.84 -55.18 42.36
CA TYR A 830 -32.42 -56.14 41.39
C TYR A 830 -33.80 -56.59 41.83
N HIS A 831 -33.98 -56.90 43.12
CA HIS A 831 -35.28 -57.25 43.70
C HIS A 831 -36.26 -56.08 43.65
N ALA A 832 -35.79 -54.86 43.92
CA ALA A 832 -36.61 -53.64 43.80
C ALA A 832 -37.08 -53.45 42.35
N LEU A 833 -36.17 -53.54 41.36
CA LEU A 833 -36.51 -53.45 39.93
C LEU A 833 -37.48 -54.55 39.48
N PHE A 834 -37.28 -55.80 39.90
CA PHE A 834 -38.21 -56.89 39.63
C PHE A 834 -39.62 -56.54 40.14
N ASN A 835 -39.71 -56.06 41.39
CA ASN A 835 -40.99 -55.67 41.98
C ASN A 835 -41.64 -54.48 41.27
N ILE A 836 -40.85 -53.46 40.88
CA ILE A 836 -41.36 -52.30 40.15
C ILE A 836 -41.89 -52.73 38.78
N TYR A 837 -41.14 -53.52 38.01
CA TYR A 837 -41.57 -53.99 36.68
C TYR A 837 -42.79 -54.92 36.75
N ARG A 838 -42.84 -55.81 37.75
CA ARG A 838 -43.99 -56.70 37.99
C ARG A 838 -45.24 -55.90 38.32
N LYS A 839 -45.17 -54.97 39.28
CA LYS A 839 -46.30 -54.09 39.65
C LYS A 839 -46.75 -53.20 38.48
N SER A 840 -45.83 -52.86 37.58
CA SER A 840 -46.11 -52.05 36.38
C SER A 840 -46.56 -52.88 35.15
N ASN A 841 -46.85 -54.19 35.31
CA ASN A 841 -47.23 -55.11 34.23
C ASN A 841 -46.22 -55.21 33.06
N GLN A 842 -44.93 -54.99 33.34
CA GLN A 842 -43.85 -55.12 32.35
C GLN A 842 -43.23 -56.53 32.41
N PHE A 843 -44.00 -57.54 32.00
CA PHE A 843 -43.65 -58.96 32.20
C PHE A 843 -42.36 -59.41 31.53
N ASP A 844 -42.04 -58.93 30.32
CA ASP A 844 -40.79 -59.28 29.65
C ASP A 844 -39.55 -58.78 30.42
N LYS A 845 -39.64 -57.57 31.01
CA LYS A 845 -38.57 -57.01 31.84
C LYS A 845 -38.42 -57.78 33.14
N ALA A 846 -39.55 -58.07 33.81
CA ALA A 846 -39.56 -58.90 35.01
C ALA A 846 -38.97 -60.29 34.74
N TYR A 847 -39.26 -60.89 33.58
CA TYR A 847 -38.65 -62.15 33.15
C TYR A 847 -37.14 -62.03 32.93
N CYS A 848 -36.66 -60.96 32.30
CA CYS A 848 -35.23 -60.74 32.12
C CYS A 848 -34.48 -60.57 33.46
N LEU A 849 -35.08 -59.82 34.40
CA LEU A 849 -34.57 -59.67 35.77
C LEU A 849 -34.54 -61.03 36.49
N ALA A 850 -35.63 -61.79 36.44
CA ALA A 850 -35.71 -63.14 36.99
C ALA A 850 -34.64 -64.07 36.39
N ARG A 851 -34.50 -64.11 35.06
CA ARG A 851 -33.47 -64.90 34.37
C ARG A 851 -32.06 -64.52 34.81
N THR A 852 -31.80 -63.23 34.98
CA THR A 852 -30.50 -62.74 35.46
C THR A 852 -30.26 -63.13 36.91
N LEU A 853 -31.26 -63.03 37.79
CA LEU A 853 -31.18 -63.46 39.19
C LEU A 853 -31.00 -64.98 39.34
N VAL A 854 -31.63 -65.78 38.47
CA VAL A 854 -31.43 -67.24 38.40
C VAL A 854 -29.99 -67.56 37.98
N PHE A 855 -29.46 -66.87 36.97
CA PHE A 855 -28.06 -67.00 36.56
C PHE A 855 -27.09 -66.64 37.70
N LEU A 856 -27.40 -65.58 38.45
CA LEU A 856 -26.61 -65.12 39.61
C LEU A 856 -26.82 -65.98 40.87
N LYS A 857 -27.76 -66.94 40.86
CA LYS A 857 -28.15 -67.78 42.01
C LYS A 857 -28.68 -66.97 43.21
N GLN A 858 -29.32 -65.82 42.95
CA GLN A 858 -29.92 -64.94 43.96
C GLN A 858 -31.44 -64.79 43.79
N ALA A 859 -32.07 -65.58 42.91
CA ALA A 859 -33.52 -65.52 42.71
C ALA A 859 -34.30 -65.99 43.94
N THR A 860 -35.31 -65.21 44.32
CA THR A 860 -36.36 -65.62 45.25
C THR A 860 -37.26 -66.69 44.63
N PRO A 861 -38.06 -67.44 45.43
CA PRO A 861 -38.98 -68.45 44.90
C PRO A 861 -39.97 -67.90 43.86
N GLU A 862 -40.41 -66.65 44.01
CA GLU A 862 -41.30 -65.98 43.05
C GLU A 862 -40.59 -65.66 41.73
N GLU A 863 -39.37 -65.12 41.80
CA GLU A 863 -38.56 -64.83 40.61
C GLU A 863 -38.21 -66.13 39.84
N GLN A 864 -37.90 -67.21 40.57
CA GLN A 864 -37.66 -68.54 39.98
C GLN A 864 -38.89 -69.05 39.18
N GLN A 865 -40.10 -68.91 39.73
CA GLN A 865 -41.33 -69.31 39.04
C GLN A 865 -41.55 -68.52 37.74
N ILE A 866 -41.27 -67.21 37.74
CA ILE A 866 -41.39 -66.37 36.54
C ILE A 866 -40.36 -66.80 35.48
N HIS A 867 -39.14 -67.09 35.87
CA HIS A 867 -38.13 -67.62 34.95
C HIS A 867 -38.60 -68.94 34.31
N ASP A 868 -39.00 -69.91 35.12
CA ASP A 868 -39.34 -71.26 34.66
C ASP A 868 -40.60 -71.28 33.76
N LYS A 869 -41.55 -70.36 34.01
CA LYS A 869 -42.75 -70.20 33.17
C LYS A 869 -42.44 -69.84 31.71
N TYR A 870 -41.39 -69.05 31.49
CA TYR A 870 -41.09 -68.46 30.18
C TYR A 870 -39.80 -68.98 29.55
N ALA A 871 -38.97 -69.76 30.25
CA ALA A 871 -37.76 -70.37 29.70
C ALA A 871 -38.09 -71.53 28.73
N THR A 872 -37.45 -71.57 27.55
CA THR A 872 -37.61 -72.66 26.57
C THR A 872 -36.25 -73.21 26.13
N ASN A 873 -36.14 -74.55 26.01
CA ASN A 873 -34.91 -75.21 25.54
C ASN A 873 -34.68 -75.03 24.03
N ASP A 874 -35.74 -74.87 23.24
CA ASP A 874 -35.66 -74.68 21.78
C ASP A 874 -35.09 -73.31 21.40
N PHE A 875 -34.47 -73.25 20.21
CA PHE A 875 -33.95 -72.01 19.64
C PHE A 875 -35.09 -71.11 19.13
N ARG A 876 -35.13 -69.86 19.61
CA ARG A 876 -36.13 -68.88 19.18
C ARG A 876 -35.58 -68.09 17.99
N GLN A 877 -36.11 -68.35 16.80
CA GLN A 877 -35.79 -67.55 15.62
C GLN A 877 -36.38 -66.14 15.74
N ALA A 878 -35.57 -65.14 15.43
CA ALA A 878 -35.99 -63.75 15.32
C ALA A 878 -37.03 -63.62 14.21
N ARG A 879 -38.10 -62.86 14.48
CA ARG A 879 -39.20 -62.63 13.53
C ARG A 879 -38.93 -61.44 12.62
N GLN A 880 -38.01 -60.56 13.00
CA GLN A 880 -37.68 -59.34 12.28
C GLN A 880 -36.16 -59.22 12.12
N ARG A 881 -35.73 -58.60 11.02
CA ARG A 881 -34.32 -58.24 10.82
C ARG A 881 -33.90 -57.19 11.83
N LEU A 882 -32.63 -57.23 12.25
CA LEU A 882 -32.09 -56.22 13.13
C LEU A 882 -31.85 -54.95 12.33
N SER A 883 -32.68 -53.92 12.54
CA SER A 883 -32.51 -52.65 11.83
C SER A 883 -31.22 -51.95 12.29
N GLU A 884 -30.63 -51.13 11.42
CA GLU A 884 -29.45 -50.34 11.77
C GLU A 884 -29.71 -49.42 12.97
N GLU A 885 -30.95 -48.93 13.11
CA GLU A 885 -31.38 -48.13 14.26
C GLU A 885 -31.35 -48.93 15.56
N ILE A 886 -31.93 -50.14 15.60
CA ILE A 886 -31.94 -50.97 16.80
C ILE A 886 -30.51 -51.40 17.15
N LEU A 887 -29.73 -51.80 16.15
CA LEU A 887 -28.35 -52.21 16.34
C LEU A 887 -27.51 -51.08 16.97
N ARG A 888 -27.55 -49.88 16.40
CA ARG A 888 -26.76 -48.73 16.90
C ARG A 888 -27.25 -48.17 18.23
N ARG A 889 -28.56 -48.17 18.49
CA ARG A 889 -29.12 -47.56 19.72
C ARG A 889 -29.13 -48.50 20.91
N HIS A 890 -29.32 -49.79 20.68
CA HIS A 890 -29.69 -50.73 21.75
C HIS A 890 -28.78 -51.95 21.85
N VAL A 891 -27.85 -52.14 20.91
CA VAL A 891 -26.91 -53.27 20.94
C VAL A 891 -25.47 -52.77 21.03
N PHE A 892 -25.11 -51.77 20.23
CA PHE A 892 -23.79 -51.17 20.27
C PHE A 892 -23.46 -50.63 21.67
N HIS A 893 -22.24 -50.89 22.13
CA HIS A 893 -21.77 -50.37 23.39
C HIS A 893 -21.64 -48.84 23.32
N PRO A 894 -22.00 -48.09 24.37
CA PRO A 894 -21.87 -46.62 24.36
C PRO A 894 -20.44 -46.10 24.11
N ASP A 895 -19.43 -46.93 24.38
CA ASP A 895 -18.02 -46.60 24.09
C ASP A 895 -17.68 -46.64 22.58
N GLU A 896 -18.55 -47.21 21.75
CA GLU A 896 -18.44 -47.07 20.29
C GLU A 896 -18.88 -45.68 19.84
N ASP A 897 -17.95 -44.74 19.95
CA ASP A 897 -18.06 -43.38 19.44
C ASP A 897 -18.63 -43.34 18.01
N LEU A 898 -19.73 -42.61 17.84
CA LEU A 898 -20.48 -42.53 16.59
C LEU A 898 -19.67 -41.89 15.45
N PHE A 899 -18.78 -40.93 15.74
CA PHE A 899 -17.96 -40.28 14.73
C PHE A 899 -16.87 -41.23 14.25
N LEU A 900 -16.16 -41.88 15.17
CA LEU A 900 -15.14 -42.87 14.82
C LEU A 900 -15.75 -44.05 14.06
N THR A 901 -16.91 -44.57 14.49
CA THR A 901 -17.65 -45.61 13.76
C THR A 901 -18.00 -45.14 12.33
N GLY A 902 -18.51 -43.92 12.17
CA GLY A 902 -18.85 -43.37 10.86
C GLY A 902 -17.64 -43.17 9.94
N ILE A 903 -16.54 -42.61 10.49
CA ILE A 903 -15.29 -42.38 9.76
C ILE A 903 -14.71 -43.71 9.30
N LEU A 904 -14.58 -44.69 10.18
CA LEU A 904 -14.09 -46.03 9.85
C LEU A 904 -14.99 -46.70 8.81
N GLY A 905 -16.31 -46.57 8.92
CA GLY A 905 -17.25 -47.08 7.91
C GLY A 905 -17.02 -46.49 6.52
N SER A 906 -16.73 -45.20 6.42
CA SER A 906 -16.47 -44.52 5.14
C SER A 906 -15.16 -44.96 4.48
N ILE A 907 -14.14 -45.27 5.28
CA ILE A 907 -12.81 -45.66 4.78
C ILE A 907 -12.56 -47.18 4.80
N ALA A 908 -13.49 -47.97 5.34
CA ALA A 908 -13.35 -49.42 5.49
C ALA A 908 -12.95 -50.13 4.19
N PRO A 909 -13.55 -49.84 3.01
CA PRO A 909 -13.14 -50.49 1.76
C PRO A 909 -11.68 -50.17 1.38
N ALA A 910 -11.21 -48.95 1.65
CA ALA A 910 -9.83 -48.53 1.35
C ALA A 910 -8.83 -49.20 2.30
N ILE A 911 -9.14 -49.28 3.60
CA ILE A 911 -8.32 -49.99 4.59
C ILE A 911 -8.26 -51.48 4.26
N ALA A 912 -9.42 -52.08 3.96
CA ALA A 912 -9.49 -53.48 3.60
C ALA A 912 -8.67 -53.78 2.34
N ALA A 913 -8.70 -52.91 1.32
CA ALA A 913 -7.88 -53.06 0.11
C ALA A 913 -6.38 -52.81 0.35
N TRP A 914 -6.03 -51.90 1.25
CA TRP A 914 -4.63 -51.64 1.60
C TRP A 914 -4.01 -52.80 2.39
N ARG A 915 -4.76 -53.38 3.32
CA ARG A 915 -4.31 -54.44 4.24
C ARG A 915 -4.71 -55.86 3.79
N ALA A 916 -5.08 -56.04 2.52
CA ALA A 916 -5.48 -57.35 2.02
C ALA A 916 -4.27 -58.26 1.88
N ASN A 917 -4.37 -59.48 2.43
CA ASN A 917 -3.33 -60.50 2.29
C ASN A 917 -3.74 -61.55 1.24
N PRO A 918 -2.80 -62.20 0.54
CA PRO A 918 -3.14 -63.37 -0.25
C PRO A 918 -3.78 -64.45 0.63
N LEU A 919 -4.66 -65.25 0.03
CA LEU A 919 -5.31 -66.36 0.73
C LEU A 919 -4.23 -67.28 1.36
N PRO A 920 -4.31 -67.62 2.66
CA PRO A 920 -3.32 -68.47 3.32
C PRO A 920 -3.13 -69.81 2.62
N ALA A 921 -1.93 -70.39 2.67
CA ALA A 921 -1.58 -71.61 1.94
C ALA A 921 -2.48 -72.83 2.27
N TYR A 922 -3.07 -72.87 3.47
CA TYR A 922 -4.00 -73.93 3.89
C TYR A 922 -5.42 -73.76 3.33
N LEU A 923 -5.72 -72.64 2.64
CA LEU A 923 -7.00 -72.38 2.00
C LEU A 923 -6.82 -72.33 0.48
N LYS A 924 -7.54 -73.21 -0.24
CA LYS A 924 -7.53 -73.21 -1.71
C LYS A 924 -8.77 -72.50 -2.27
N PRO A 925 -8.67 -71.68 -3.33
CA PRO A 925 -9.81 -70.94 -3.87
C PRO A 925 -11.03 -71.80 -4.26
N ASN A 926 -10.83 -73.06 -4.67
CA ASN A 926 -11.87 -74.00 -5.07
C ASN A 926 -12.56 -74.74 -3.91
N GLU A 927 -12.03 -74.65 -2.67
CA GLU A 927 -12.60 -75.28 -1.47
C GLU A 927 -13.63 -74.37 -0.76
N ARG A 928 -14.04 -73.26 -1.40
CA ARG A 928 -15.01 -72.32 -0.84
C ARG A 928 -16.41 -72.93 -0.79
N THR A 929 -17.05 -72.83 0.36
CA THR A 929 -18.45 -73.21 0.59
C THR A 929 -19.40 -72.08 0.20
N ASP A 930 -20.45 -72.37 -0.58
CA ASP A 930 -21.51 -71.41 -0.87
C ASP A 930 -22.57 -71.41 0.25
N ILE A 931 -22.58 -70.33 1.04
CA ILE A 931 -23.52 -70.11 2.17
C ILE A 931 -24.98 -70.27 1.75
N ASN A 932 -25.32 -69.94 0.51
CA ASN A 932 -26.72 -69.94 0.08
C ASN A 932 -27.27 -71.33 -0.23
N THR A 933 -26.39 -72.28 -0.59
CA THR A 933 -26.75 -73.60 -1.13
C THR A 933 -26.26 -74.77 -0.27
N ASP A 934 -25.25 -74.59 0.58
CA ASP A 934 -24.71 -75.65 1.43
C ASP A 934 -25.68 -76.07 2.56
N PRO A 935 -25.97 -77.38 2.72
CA PRO A 935 -26.98 -77.85 3.67
C PRO A 935 -26.48 -77.96 5.13
N ALA A 936 -25.19 -77.72 5.42
CA ALA A 936 -24.66 -77.90 6.77
C ALA A 936 -25.38 -77.00 7.80
N PRO A 937 -25.59 -77.46 9.07
CA PRO A 937 -26.21 -76.64 10.10
C PRO A 937 -25.53 -75.28 10.30
N VAL A 938 -24.19 -75.26 10.23
CA VAL A 938 -23.39 -74.03 10.31
C VAL A 938 -23.69 -73.10 9.14
N SER A 939 -23.79 -73.61 7.91
CA SER A 939 -24.12 -72.80 6.72
C SER A 939 -25.54 -72.25 6.78
N ARG A 940 -26.52 -73.04 7.25
CA ARG A 940 -27.90 -72.57 7.47
C ARG A 940 -27.97 -71.47 8.54
N MET A 941 -27.27 -71.65 9.66
CA MET A 941 -27.21 -70.63 10.71
C MET A 941 -26.44 -69.38 10.25
N ALA A 942 -25.35 -69.56 9.50
CA ALA A 942 -24.58 -68.46 8.89
C ALA A 942 -25.45 -67.63 7.94
N LYS A 943 -26.26 -68.30 7.10
CA LYS A 943 -27.26 -67.64 6.24
C LYS A 943 -28.30 -66.87 7.05
N TYR A 944 -28.82 -67.46 8.13
CA TYR A 944 -29.77 -66.81 9.04
C TYR A 944 -29.16 -65.57 9.70
N VAL A 945 -27.97 -65.68 10.30
CA VAL A 945 -27.28 -64.56 10.97
C VAL A 945 -26.93 -63.45 9.97
N MET A 946 -26.40 -63.81 8.79
CA MET A 946 -26.08 -62.85 7.73
C MET A 946 -27.30 -62.03 7.30
N GLN A 947 -28.45 -62.69 7.11
CA GLN A 947 -29.71 -62.02 6.75
C GLN A 947 -30.28 -61.18 7.88
N LEU A 948 -30.10 -61.62 9.13
CA LEU A 948 -30.59 -60.94 10.33
C LEU A 948 -29.79 -59.66 10.63
N LEU A 949 -28.46 -59.71 10.48
CA LEU A 949 -27.55 -58.57 10.70
C LEU A 949 -27.39 -57.65 9.48
N ASN A 950 -27.89 -58.07 8.31
CA ASN A 950 -27.76 -57.35 7.04
C ASN A 950 -26.30 -57.02 6.68
N VAL A 951 -25.39 -57.99 6.89
CA VAL A 951 -23.96 -57.88 6.55
C VAL A 951 -23.65 -58.55 5.21
N GLY A 952 -22.56 -58.14 4.57
CA GLY A 952 -22.12 -58.71 3.29
C GLY A 952 -21.76 -60.18 3.39
N GLN A 953 -21.93 -60.92 2.29
CA GLN A 953 -21.60 -62.36 2.24
C GLN A 953 -20.08 -62.58 2.27
N PRO A 954 -19.52 -63.23 3.31
CA PRO A 954 -18.11 -63.59 3.32
C PRO A 954 -17.88 -64.84 2.46
N ASP A 955 -16.64 -65.03 1.99
CA ASP A 955 -16.17 -66.33 1.50
C ASP A 955 -16.09 -67.29 2.70
N LEU A 956 -16.88 -68.37 2.68
CA LEU A 956 -16.91 -69.35 3.76
C LEU A 956 -16.01 -70.55 3.46
N TYR A 957 -15.20 -70.95 4.43
CA TYR A 957 -14.43 -72.18 4.40
C TYR A 957 -14.73 -73.01 5.65
N LEU A 958 -15.08 -74.28 5.46
CA LEU A 958 -15.30 -75.22 6.54
C LEU A 958 -14.07 -76.12 6.71
N ARG A 959 -13.49 -76.15 7.91
CA ARG A 959 -12.33 -76.96 8.27
C ARG A 959 -12.68 -77.91 9.43
N PRO A 960 -13.38 -79.04 9.15
CA PRO A 960 -13.86 -79.96 10.18
C PRO A 960 -12.74 -80.71 10.92
N ASP A 961 -11.52 -80.70 10.38
CA ASP A 961 -10.36 -81.44 10.88
C ASP A 961 -9.31 -80.53 11.54
N ASP A 962 -9.43 -79.21 11.40
CA ASP A 962 -8.51 -78.24 11.98
C ASP A 962 -9.07 -77.70 13.31
N GLN A 963 -8.21 -77.57 14.33
CA GLN A 963 -8.57 -77.06 15.65
C GLN A 963 -8.85 -75.55 15.64
N GLY A 964 -9.90 -75.13 16.36
CA GLY A 964 -10.28 -73.74 16.52
C GLY A 964 -11.80 -73.54 16.48
N ASP A 965 -12.23 -72.29 16.65
CA ASP A 965 -13.65 -71.89 16.57
C ASP A 965 -13.97 -71.23 15.22
N VAL A 966 -13.71 -69.93 15.07
CA VAL A 966 -13.88 -69.16 13.83
C VAL A 966 -12.69 -68.22 13.66
N SER A 967 -12.19 -68.07 12.44
CA SER A 967 -11.27 -67.00 12.07
C SER A 967 -11.86 -66.16 10.95
N LEU A 968 -11.69 -64.85 11.03
CA LEU A 968 -12.09 -63.90 10.01
C LEU A 968 -10.84 -63.23 9.43
N LEU A 969 -10.66 -63.35 8.12
CA LEU A 969 -9.47 -62.93 7.38
C LEU A 969 -9.82 -61.87 6.33
N ASN A 970 -8.94 -60.88 6.17
CA ASN A 970 -9.00 -59.91 5.08
C ASN A 970 -8.17 -60.40 3.88
N ALA A 971 -8.77 -61.22 3.02
CA ALA A 971 -8.07 -61.91 1.94
C ALA A 971 -8.31 -61.26 0.56
N GLN A 972 -7.31 -61.31 -0.31
CA GLN A 972 -7.41 -60.91 -1.72
C GLN A 972 -7.57 -62.13 -2.62
N ARG A 973 -8.61 -62.11 -3.48
CA ARG A 973 -8.83 -63.07 -4.56
C ARG A 973 -9.25 -62.31 -5.82
N ASP A 974 -8.74 -62.71 -6.99
CA ASP A 974 -9.08 -62.11 -8.29
C ASP A 974 -8.88 -60.57 -8.32
N GLY A 975 -7.84 -60.10 -7.62
CA GLY A 975 -7.53 -58.67 -7.49
C GLY A 975 -8.48 -57.88 -6.59
N ARG A 976 -9.53 -58.50 -6.03
CA ARG A 976 -10.52 -57.87 -5.14
C ARG A 976 -10.42 -58.40 -3.72
N VAL A 977 -10.88 -57.60 -2.76
CA VAL A 977 -10.94 -57.99 -1.35
C VAL A 977 -12.20 -58.79 -1.10
N HIS A 978 -12.03 -59.93 -0.44
CA HIS A 978 -13.12 -60.79 0.00
C HIS A 978 -12.96 -61.07 1.50
N PRO A 979 -13.89 -60.58 2.36
CA PRO A 979 -13.96 -61.03 3.74
C PRO A 979 -14.08 -62.55 3.78
N THR A 980 -13.12 -63.23 4.38
CA THR A 980 -13.04 -64.69 4.37
C THR A 980 -13.24 -65.23 5.78
N MET A 981 -14.30 -66.00 6.00
CA MET A 981 -14.61 -66.65 7.28
C MET A 981 -14.26 -68.12 7.22
N VAL A 982 -13.41 -68.58 8.15
CA VAL A 982 -13.02 -69.98 8.31
C VAL A 982 -13.65 -70.51 9.58
N VAL A 983 -14.50 -71.53 9.47
CA VAL A 983 -15.11 -72.21 10.63
C VAL A 983 -14.41 -73.54 10.85
N PHE A 984 -13.90 -73.72 12.06
CA PHE A 984 -13.06 -74.85 12.46
C PHE A 984 -13.85 -75.90 13.26
N GLN A 985 -13.18 -76.98 13.67
CA GLN A 985 -13.79 -78.17 14.25
C GLN A 985 -14.72 -77.91 15.45
N ASN A 986 -14.40 -76.97 16.35
CA ASN A 986 -15.14 -76.78 17.61
C ASN A 986 -16.58 -76.30 17.42
N LEU A 987 -16.85 -75.61 16.31
CA LEU A 987 -18.20 -75.16 15.95
C LEU A 987 -18.92 -76.12 15.00
N LEU A 988 -18.20 -77.03 14.35
CA LEU A 988 -18.77 -77.98 13.40
C LEU A 988 -19.31 -79.26 14.07
N LYS A 989 -18.86 -79.59 15.29
CA LYS A 989 -19.24 -80.82 16.00
C LYS A 989 -19.88 -80.50 17.37
N GLY A 990 -21.01 -81.12 17.69
CA GLY A 990 -21.60 -81.12 19.04
C GLY A 990 -22.25 -79.81 19.52
N LYS A 991 -22.40 -78.80 18.65
CA LYS A 991 -23.05 -77.52 18.98
C LYS A 991 -24.49 -77.48 18.48
N ASN A 992 -25.43 -77.05 19.34
CA ASN A 992 -26.83 -76.84 18.96
C ASN A 992 -27.03 -75.44 18.34
N GLU A 993 -28.25 -75.14 17.91
CA GLU A 993 -28.58 -73.86 17.25
C GLU A 993 -28.30 -72.62 18.11
N LYS A 994 -28.52 -72.66 19.44
CA LYS A 994 -28.19 -71.54 20.35
C LYS A 994 -26.68 -71.28 20.40
N HIS A 995 -25.87 -72.34 20.40
CA HIS A 995 -24.41 -72.21 20.37
C HIS A 995 -23.94 -71.62 19.04
N LEU A 996 -24.50 -72.10 17.91
CA LEU A 996 -24.16 -71.60 16.58
C LEU A 996 -24.61 -70.14 16.41
N ALA A 997 -25.80 -69.78 16.89
CA ALA A 997 -26.33 -68.42 16.82
C ALA A 997 -25.47 -67.42 17.61
N PHE A 998 -25.00 -67.79 18.81
CA PHE A 998 -24.09 -66.96 19.60
C PHE A 998 -22.75 -66.75 18.87
N ALA A 999 -22.10 -67.85 18.47
CA ALA A 999 -20.77 -67.79 17.88
C ALA A 999 -20.77 -67.09 16.51
N LEU A 1000 -21.68 -67.48 15.61
CA LEU A 1000 -21.78 -66.85 14.29
C LEU A 1000 -22.27 -65.41 14.41
N GLY A 1001 -23.20 -65.10 15.33
CA GLY A 1001 -23.62 -63.73 15.64
C GLY A 1001 -22.46 -62.83 16.03
N ARG A 1002 -21.62 -63.31 16.96
CA ARG A 1002 -20.41 -62.61 17.38
C ARG A 1002 -19.46 -62.36 16.21
N TYR A 1003 -19.04 -63.40 15.48
CA TYR A 1003 -18.02 -63.25 14.44
C TYR A 1003 -18.53 -62.63 13.14
N MET A 1004 -19.82 -62.74 12.80
CA MET A 1004 -20.39 -62.05 11.64
C MET A 1004 -20.66 -60.57 11.92
N SER A 1005 -20.75 -60.15 13.18
CA SER A 1005 -20.84 -58.73 13.51
C SER A 1005 -19.59 -57.94 13.09
N ASP A 1006 -18.43 -58.62 13.03
CA ASP A 1006 -17.17 -58.07 12.52
C ASP A 1006 -17.19 -57.78 11.01
N LEU A 1007 -18.19 -58.28 10.28
CA LEU A 1007 -18.41 -57.95 8.86
C LEU A 1007 -19.12 -56.60 8.68
N TYR A 1008 -19.61 -55.98 9.75
CA TYR A 1008 -20.09 -54.60 9.72
C TYR A 1008 -18.93 -53.68 9.34
N LEU A 1009 -19.10 -52.83 8.32
CA LEU A 1009 -17.98 -52.12 7.66
C LEU A 1009 -17.00 -51.41 8.63
N PRO A 1010 -17.45 -50.60 9.62
CA PRO A 1010 -16.57 -50.02 10.63
C PRO A 1010 -15.77 -51.06 11.43
N HIS A 1011 -16.39 -52.16 11.85
CA HIS A 1011 -15.72 -53.23 12.60
C HIS A 1011 -14.76 -54.00 11.69
N TYR A 1012 -15.15 -54.22 10.43
CA TYR A 1012 -14.32 -54.87 9.44
C TYR A 1012 -13.05 -54.09 9.13
N ALA A 1013 -13.10 -52.75 9.14
CA ALA A 1013 -11.90 -51.91 9.07
C ALA A 1013 -10.93 -52.22 10.22
N TYR A 1014 -11.45 -52.42 11.44
CA TYR A 1014 -10.63 -52.78 12.60
C TYR A 1014 -10.07 -54.21 12.49
N VAL A 1015 -10.84 -55.15 11.95
CA VAL A 1015 -10.36 -56.51 11.60
C VAL A 1015 -9.21 -56.45 10.60
N ALA A 1016 -9.33 -55.62 9.55
CA ALA A 1016 -8.28 -55.44 8.54
C ALA A 1016 -7.00 -54.78 9.09
N LEU A 1017 -7.08 -54.12 10.26
CA LEU A 1017 -5.95 -53.59 11.01
C LEU A 1017 -5.43 -54.56 12.08
N ASP A 1018 -5.73 -55.85 11.94
CA ASP A 1018 -5.33 -56.94 12.82
C ASP A 1018 -5.87 -56.79 14.25
N ARG A 1019 -7.00 -56.08 14.42
CA ARG A 1019 -7.59 -55.73 15.73
C ARG A 1019 -6.58 -55.07 16.68
N SER A 1020 -5.70 -54.22 16.15
CA SER A 1020 -4.72 -53.46 16.92
C SER A 1020 -5.24 -52.05 17.23
N PRO A 1021 -5.49 -51.68 18.51
CA PRO A 1021 -5.87 -50.32 18.88
C PRO A 1021 -4.83 -49.28 18.47
N GLN A 1022 -3.56 -49.68 18.39
CA GLN A 1022 -2.47 -48.81 17.96
C GLN A 1022 -2.53 -48.53 16.45
N ASN A 1023 -2.75 -49.54 15.62
CA ASN A 1023 -2.94 -49.36 14.18
C ASN A 1023 -4.19 -48.52 13.91
N LEU A 1024 -5.27 -48.78 14.65
CA LEU A 1024 -6.50 -48.01 14.58
C LEU A 1024 -6.26 -46.53 14.92
N LYS A 1025 -5.49 -46.26 15.97
CA LYS A 1025 -5.11 -44.89 16.35
C LYS A 1025 -4.30 -44.20 15.26
N GLN A 1026 -3.33 -44.88 14.66
CA GLN A 1026 -2.54 -44.31 13.55
C GLN A 1026 -3.38 -44.01 12.33
N VAL A 1027 -4.32 -44.89 11.96
CA VAL A 1027 -5.25 -44.66 10.84
C VAL A 1027 -6.18 -43.48 11.13
N PHE A 1028 -6.71 -43.39 12.35
CA PHE A 1028 -7.56 -42.25 12.74
C PHE A 1028 -6.80 -40.92 12.71
N LEU A 1029 -5.58 -40.89 13.24
CA LEU A 1029 -4.70 -39.71 13.16
C LEU A 1029 -4.34 -39.36 11.71
N ALA A 1030 -4.14 -40.35 10.84
CA ALA A 1030 -3.92 -40.09 9.41
C ALA A 1030 -5.19 -39.46 8.77
N CYS A 1031 -6.39 -39.89 9.16
CA CYS A 1031 -7.64 -39.25 8.72
C CYS A 1031 -7.79 -37.81 9.17
N MET A 1032 -7.41 -37.51 10.42
CA MET A 1032 -7.35 -36.12 10.89
C MET A 1032 -6.32 -35.31 10.09
N HIS A 1033 -5.14 -35.89 9.82
CA HIS A 1033 -4.09 -35.23 9.05
C HIS A 1033 -4.55 -34.89 7.62
N MET A 1034 -5.27 -35.81 6.96
CA MET A 1034 -5.86 -35.58 5.63
C MET A 1034 -6.92 -34.45 5.58
N CYS A 1035 -7.40 -34.01 6.74
CA CYS A 1035 -8.36 -32.92 6.90
C CYS A 1035 -7.72 -31.64 7.44
N ASP A 1036 -6.39 -31.53 7.39
CA ASP A 1036 -5.58 -30.38 7.86
C ASP A 1036 -5.77 -30.06 9.35
N MET A 1037 -6.04 -31.08 10.16
CA MET A 1037 -6.20 -30.93 11.61
C MET A 1037 -4.88 -31.16 12.34
N GLU A 1038 -4.70 -30.50 13.48
CA GLU A 1038 -3.51 -30.69 14.32
C GLU A 1038 -3.47 -32.11 14.88
N THR A 1039 -2.39 -32.84 14.58
CA THR A 1039 -2.16 -34.21 15.05
C THR A 1039 -0.85 -34.30 15.83
N GLY A 1040 -0.89 -34.88 17.03
CA GLY A 1040 0.31 -35.23 17.79
C GLY A 1040 0.85 -36.59 17.30
N GLY A 1041 1.83 -36.60 16.40
CA GLY A 1041 2.42 -37.85 15.88
C GLY A 1041 3.56 -37.66 14.86
N ASN A 1042 4.21 -38.77 14.47
CA ASN A 1042 5.25 -38.76 13.45
C ASN A 1042 4.65 -38.46 12.07
N ARG A 1043 4.86 -37.24 11.57
CA ARG A 1043 4.24 -36.75 10.33
C ARG A 1043 4.56 -37.61 9.11
N GLN A 1044 5.78 -38.14 9.00
CA GLN A 1044 6.17 -39.00 7.87
C GLN A 1044 5.36 -40.31 7.81
N GLU A 1045 5.10 -40.93 8.96
CA GLU A 1045 4.26 -42.14 9.05
C GLU A 1045 2.80 -41.82 8.70
N LEU A 1046 2.27 -40.70 9.22
CA LEU A 1046 0.90 -40.29 8.92
C LEU A 1046 0.70 -39.97 7.43
N ASP A 1047 1.68 -39.32 6.78
CA ASP A 1047 1.67 -39.04 5.34
C ASP A 1047 1.71 -40.31 4.49
N GLN A 1048 2.43 -41.35 4.95
CA GLN A 1048 2.44 -42.64 4.27
C GLN A 1048 1.08 -43.32 4.36
N ILE A 1049 0.49 -43.40 5.56
CA ILE A 1049 -0.83 -44.00 5.78
C ILE A 1049 -1.92 -43.24 5.00
N ALA A 1050 -1.89 -41.90 5.04
CA ALA A 1050 -2.82 -41.04 4.30
C ALA A 1050 -2.77 -41.30 2.79
N ARG A 1051 -1.58 -41.46 2.21
CA ARG A 1051 -1.42 -41.78 0.77
C ARG A 1051 -2.01 -43.15 0.42
N GLU A 1052 -1.80 -44.16 1.26
CA GLU A 1052 -2.36 -45.50 1.03
C GLU A 1052 -3.89 -45.50 1.10
N ILE A 1053 -4.48 -44.72 2.02
CA ILE A 1053 -5.95 -44.57 2.11
C ILE A 1053 -6.49 -43.77 0.91
N LEU A 1054 -5.95 -42.59 0.62
CA LEU A 1054 -6.46 -41.71 -0.45
C LEU A 1054 -6.41 -42.35 -1.83
N SER A 1055 -5.32 -43.07 -2.15
CA SER A 1055 -5.17 -43.74 -3.45
C SER A 1055 -6.24 -44.79 -3.72
N ARG A 1056 -6.87 -45.34 -2.68
CA ARG A 1056 -7.90 -46.39 -2.77
C ARG A 1056 -9.31 -45.92 -2.39
N LEU A 1057 -9.44 -44.72 -1.81
CA LEU A 1057 -10.72 -44.19 -1.34
C LEU A 1057 -11.47 -43.47 -2.47
N PRO A 1058 -12.73 -43.85 -2.80
CA PRO A 1058 -13.54 -43.15 -3.79
C PRO A 1058 -13.87 -41.70 -3.39
N ALA A 1059 -14.16 -40.82 -4.36
CA ALA A 1059 -14.38 -39.39 -4.10
C ALA A 1059 -15.55 -39.12 -3.12
N ASN A 1060 -16.68 -39.80 -3.28
CA ASN A 1060 -17.83 -39.67 -2.37
C ASN A 1060 -17.50 -40.09 -0.92
N ALA A 1061 -16.71 -41.15 -0.74
CA ALA A 1061 -16.28 -41.61 0.56
C ALA A 1061 -15.26 -40.65 1.20
N ARG A 1062 -14.39 -40.02 0.40
CA ARG A 1062 -13.50 -38.94 0.88
C ARG A 1062 -14.29 -37.75 1.41
N ASP A 1063 -15.33 -37.33 0.70
CA ASP A 1063 -16.17 -36.19 1.12
C ASP A 1063 -16.97 -36.52 2.38
N GLN A 1064 -17.51 -37.75 2.47
CA GLN A 1064 -18.19 -38.23 3.68
C GLN A 1064 -17.25 -38.28 4.89
N MET A 1065 -16.04 -38.82 4.72
CA MET A 1065 -15.02 -38.87 5.77
C MET A 1065 -14.66 -37.46 6.26
N ARG A 1066 -14.41 -36.52 5.34
CA ARG A 1066 -14.13 -35.11 5.68
C ARG A 1066 -15.29 -34.43 6.41
N SER A 1067 -16.52 -34.67 5.98
CA SER A 1067 -17.72 -34.13 6.62
C SER A 1067 -17.89 -34.64 8.05
N LEU A 1068 -17.71 -35.94 8.27
CA LEU A 1068 -17.75 -36.54 9.61
C LEU A 1068 -16.60 -36.03 10.49
N MET A 1069 -15.40 -35.88 9.94
CA MET A 1069 -14.25 -35.36 10.68
C MET A 1069 -14.45 -33.90 11.12
N ARG A 1070 -15.04 -33.04 10.27
CA ARG A 1070 -15.39 -31.67 10.66
C ARG A 1070 -16.40 -31.65 11.81
N ARG A 1071 -17.48 -32.43 11.70
CA ARG A 1071 -18.50 -32.52 12.75
C ARG A 1071 -17.94 -33.07 14.07
N PHE A 1072 -16.97 -33.97 13.98
CA PHE A 1072 -16.24 -34.47 15.16
C PHE A 1072 -15.48 -33.36 15.87
N VAL A 1073 -14.77 -32.49 15.12
CA VAL A 1073 -14.08 -31.32 15.69
C VAL A 1073 -15.07 -30.31 16.27
N GLU A 1074 -16.16 -30.01 15.56
CA GLU A 1074 -17.24 -29.15 16.06
C GLU A 1074 -17.84 -29.67 17.38
N ALA A 1075 -17.87 -30.99 17.56
CA ALA A 1075 -18.36 -31.65 18.77
C ALA A 1075 -17.33 -31.73 19.91
N GLY A 1076 -16.15 -31.12 19.78
CA GLY A 1076 -15.12 -31.06 20.82
C GLY A 1076 -13.93 -32.01 20.64
N GLY A 1077 -13.87 -32.78 19.54
CA GLY A 1077 -12.63 -33.38 19.03
C GLY A 1077 -11.94 -34.44 19.91
N SER A 1078 -12.62 -35.04 20.88
CA SER A 1078 -12.05 -36.06 21.79
C SER A 1078 -12.73 -37.42 21.62
N THR A 1079 -12.00 -38.41 21.08
CA THR A 1079 -12.43 -39.82 21.05
C THR A 1079 -11.31 -40.73 21.56
N ASP A 1080 -11.67 -41.72 22.36
CA ASP A 1080 -10.75 -42.75 22.82
C ASP A 1080 -10.86 -44.01 21.95
N VAL A 1081 -9.88 -44.18 21.07
CA VAL A 1081 -9.79 -45.31 20.14
C VAL A 1081 -9.70 -46.67 20.87
N LYS A 1082 -9.14 -46.71 22.08
CA LYS A 1082 -9.06 -47.95 22.88
C LYS A 1082 -10.43 -48.31 23.44
N LYS A 1083 -11.18 -47.32 23.94
CA LYS A 1083 -12.57 -47.52 24.38
C LYS A 1083 -13.46 -47.96 23.22
N TRP A 1084 -13.30 -47.34 22.06
CA TRP A 1084 -14.03 -47.76 20.86
C TRP A 1084 -13.74 -49.22 20.50
N ALA A 1085 -12.46 -49.62 20.47
CA ALA A 1085 -12.06 -51.00 20.20
C ALA A 1085 -12.67 -51.99 21.21
N LEU A 1086 -12.65 -51.64 22.51
CA LEU A 1086 -13.31 -52.43 23.56
C LEU A 1086 -14.83 -52.51 23.36
N GLY A 1087 -15.45 -51.38 22.98
CA GLY A 1087 -16.86 -51.28 22.66
C GLY A 1087 -17.27 -52.24 21.55
N THR A 1088 -16.51 -52.29 20.45
CA THR A 1088 -16.77 -53.23 19.35
C THR A 1088 -16.70 -54.69 19.78
N GLU A 1089 -15.77 -55.03 20.67
CA GLU A 1089 -15.67 -56.38 21.23
C GLU A 1089 -16.91 -56.70 22.09
N ILE A 1090 -17.32 -55.80 23.00
CA ILE A 1090 -18.52 -55.97 23.84
C ILE A 1090 -19.78 -56.09 22.97
N THR A 1091 -19.90 -55.28 21.94
CA THR A 1091 -21.03 -55.32 20.99
C THR A 1091 -21.14 -56.66 20.30
N ALA A 1092 -20.04 -57.25 19.86
CA ALA A 1092 -20.04 -58.59 19.28
C ALA A 1092 -20.61 -59.64 20.25
N TYR A 1093 -20.27 -59.55 21.54
CA TYR A 1093 -20.85 -60.40 22.58
C TYR A 1093 -22.33 -60.10 22.85
N ARG A 1094 -22.74 -58.83 22.86
CA ARG A 1094 -24.15 -58.42 22.99
C ARG A 1094 -25.00 -58.96 21.83
N ILE A 1095 -24.49 -58.91 20.60
CA ILE A 1095 -25.13 -59.49 19.41
C ILE A 1095 -25.26 -61.00 19.59
N GLY A 1096 -24.17 -61.69 19.92
CA GLY A 1096 -24.21 -63.14 20.17
C GLY A 1096 -25.25 -63.52 21.23
N PHE A 1097 -25.27 -62.80 22.36
CA PHE A 1097 -26.23 -63.02 23.45
C PHE A 1097 -27.68 -62.71 23.04
N LEU A 1098 -27.90 -61.62 22.29
CA LEU A 1098 -29.22 -61.26 21.77
C LEU A 1098 -29.77 -62.34 20.82
N LEU A 1099 -28.91 -62.93 19.99
CA LEU A 1099 -29.31 -63.96 19.03
C LEU A 1099 -29.56 -65.33 19.68
N CYS A 1100 -28.83 -65.69 20.73
CA CYS A 1100 -29.08 -66.96 21.43
C CYS A 1100 -30.16 -66.86 22.51
N ASP A 1101 -30.44 -65.65 23.01
CA ASP A 1101 -31.40 -65.32 24.09
C ASP A 1101 -31.23 -66.16 25.36
N ASP A 1102 -29.98 -66.56 25.68
CA ASP A 1102 -29.67 -67.45 26.79
C ASP A 1102 -28.32 -67.09 27.44
N LEU A 1103 -28.38 -66.55 28.67
CA LEU A 1103 -27.22 -66.03 29.39
C LEU A 1103 -26.29 -67.18 29.85
N ILE A 1104 -26.85 -68.37 30.11
CA ILE A 1104 -26.07 -69.55 30.50
C ILE A 1104 -25.25 -70.03 29.29
N THR A 1105 -25.89 -70.15 28.12
CA THR A 1105 -25.20 -70.54 26.88
C THR A 1105 -24.12 -69.52 26.49
N ALA A 1106 -24.42 -68.23 26.57
CA ALA A 1106 -23.46 -67.16 26.30
C ALA A 1106 -22.25 -67.20 27.24
N ALA A 1107 -22.49 -67.29 28.56
CA ALA A 1107 -21.42 -67.38 29.56
C ALA A 1107 -20.57 -68.65 29.38
N HIS A 1108 -21.20 -69.78 29.03
CA HIS A 1108 -20.50 -71.03 28.77
C HIS A 1108 -19.55 -70.92 27.57
N LEU A 1109 -19.99 -70.35 26.45
CA LEU A 1109 -19.13 -70.14 25.29
C LEU A 1109 -17.99 -69.14 25.58
N ILE A 1110 -18.29 -68.02 26.24
CA ILE A 1110 -17.27 -67.02 26.63
C ILE A 1110 -16.20 -67.63 27.54
N SER A 1111 -16.59 -68.53 28.46
CA SER A 1111 -15.64 -69.22 29.35
C SER A 1111 -14.78 -70.29 28.68
N GLN A 1112 -15.15 -70.75 27.47
CA GLN A 1112 -14.38 -71.71 26.68
C GLN A 1112 -13.42 -71.06 25.67
N GLU A 1113 -13.57 -69.75 25.43
CA GLU A 1113 -12.72 -69.02 24.49
C GLU A 1113 -11.26 -68.98 24.96
N GLN A 1114 -10.35 -69.37 24.08
CA GLN A 1114 -8.92 -69.12 24.29
C GLN A 1114 -8.64 -67.62 24.12
N ALA A 1115 -7.73 -67.06 24.91
CA ALA A 1115 -7.38 -65.64 24.84
C ALA A 1115 -6.86 -65.29 23.43
N GLY A 1116 -7.70 -64.65 22.62
CA GLY A 1116 -7.33 -64.17 21.30
C GLY A 1116 -6.31 -63.03 21.40
N PHE A 1117 -5.36 -62.97 20.46
CA PHE A 1117 -4.46 -61.83 20.31
C PHE A 1117 -5.27 -60.53 20.23
N GLY A 1118 -5.05 -59.60 21.18
CA GLY A 1118 -5.61 -58.23 21.15
C GLY A 1118 -6.86 -57.96 21.99
N SER A 1119 -7.48 -58.95 22.65
CA SER A 1119 -8.59 -58.71 23.61
C SER A 1119 -8.08 -58.21 24.96
N ALA A 1120 -8.68 -57.15 25.50
CA ALA A 1120 -8.33 -56.58 26.81
C ALA A 1120 -9.24 -57.08 27.96
N MET A 1121 -10.31 -57.82 27.66
CA MET A 1121 -11.31 -58.26 28.65
C MET A 1121 -11.11 -59.71 29.07
N THR A 1122 -11.20 -59.97 30.38
CA THR A 1122 -11.29 -61.35 30.87
C THR A 1122 -12.67 -61.94 30.56
N PRO A 1123 -12.83 -63.28 30.52
CA PRO A 1123 -14.15 -63.91 30.44
C PRO A 1123 -15.12 -63.43 31.52
N LYS A 1124 -14.61 -63.09 32.72
CA LYS A 1124 -15.41 -62.56 33.82
C LYS A 1124 -15.96 -61.16 33.52
N ASP A 1125 -15.15 -60.28 32.92
CA ASP A 1125 -15.57 -58.93 32.54
C ASP A 1125 -16.66 -59.00 31.46
N LYS A 1126 -16.47 -59.89 30.48
CA LYS A 1126 -17.45 -60.14 29.40
C LYS A 1126 -18.79 -60.62 29.94
N ILE A 1127 -18.76 -61.56 30.89
CA ILE A 1127 -19.98 -62.05 31.56
C ILE A 1127 -20.63 -60.94 32.40
N LYS A 1128 -19.85 -60.15 33.13
CA LYS A 1128 -20.36 -59.02 33.92
C LYS A 1128 -21.10 -58.00 33.04
N GLU A 1129 -20.52 -57.65 31.89
CA GLU A 1129 -21.18 -56.77 30.92
C GLU A 1129 -22.48 -57.37 30.38
N LEU A 1130 -22.52 -58.68 30.09
CA LEU A 1130 -23.77 -59.32 29.67
C LEU A 1130 -24.83 -59.37 30.76
N VAL A 1131 -24.45 -59.50 32.03
CA VAL A 1131 -25.38 -59.43 33.18
C VAL A 1131 -25.98 -58.03 33.31
N LEU A 1132 -25.19 -56.98 33.18
CA LEU A 1132 -25.70 -55.59 33.22
C LEU A 1132 -26.57 -55.30 32.00
N TYR A 1133 -26.14 -55.75 30.83
CA TYR A 1133 -26.93 -55.60 29.61
C TYR A 1133 -28.25 -56.37 29.70
N SER A 1134 -28.28 -57.59 30.26
CA SER A 1134 -29.48 -58.43 30.31
C SER A 1134 -30.65 -57.85 31.13
N ILE A 1135 -30.38 -56.84 31.96
CA ILE A 1135 -31.39 -56.11 32.76
C ILE A 1135 -31.58 -54.66 32.33
N SER A 1136 -30.93 -54.24 31.23
CA SER A 1136 -30.97 -52.88 30.72
C SER A 1136 -32.17 -52.63 29.80
N GLU A 1137 -32.61 -51.37 29.73
CA GLU A 1137 -33.64 -50.95 28.76
C GLU A 1137 -33.23 -51.20 27.31
N ASP A 1138 -31.92 -51.12 27.01
CA ASP A 1138 -31.38 -51.38 25.68
C ASP A 1138 -31.61 -52.82 25.27
N TYR A 1139 -31.30 -53.77 26.14
CA TYR A 1139 -31.55 -55.18 25.84
C TYR A 1139 -33.04 -55.49 25.69
N PHE A 1140 -33.90 -54.91 26.52
CA PHE A 1140 -35.36 -55.08 26.40
C PHE A 1140 -35.87 -54.58 25.04
N LYS A 1141 -35.39 -53.41 24.60
CA LYS A 1141 -35.75 -52.85 23.29
C LYS A 1141 -35.17 -53.66 22.14
N ALA A 1142 -33.94 -54.15 22.25
CA ALA A 1142 -33.31 -55.00 21.25
C ALA A 1142 -34.10 -56.30 21.06
N ARG A 1143 -34.48 -56.98 22.15
CA ARG A 1143 -35.32 -58.21 22.10
C ARG A 1143 -36.68 -57.97 21.48
N LYS A 1144 -37.34 -56.87 21.86
CA LYS A 1144 -38.63 -56.48 21.26
C LYS A 1144 -38.46 -56.19 19.76
N GLY A 1145 -37.37 -55.52 19.38
CA GLY A 1145 -37.06 -55.14 18.01
C GLY A 1145 -36.82 -56.30 17.05
N ILE A 1146 -36.31 -57.44 17.53
CA ILE A 1146 -36.18 -58.67 16.73
C ILE A 1146 -37.35 -59.65 16.93
N GLY A 1147 -38.31 -59.29 17.80
CA GLY A 1147 -39.53 -60.07 18.07
C GLY A 1147 -39.32 -61.32 18.93
N VAL A 1148 -38.36 -61.30 19.87
CA VAL A 1148 -38.08 -62.43 20.80
C VAL A 1148 -38.55 -62.18 22.24
N SER A 1149 -39.16 -61.01 22.52
CA SER A 1149 -39.76 -60.69 23.83
C SER A 1149 -40.91 -61.64 24.19
N VAL A 1150 -41.05 -62.00 25.47
CA VAL A 1150 -42.16 -62.80 25.97
C VAL A 1150 -43.41 -61.93 26.14
N ALA A 1151 -44.58 -62.53 25.90
CA ALA A 1151 -45.88 -61.88 25.98
C ALA A 1151 -46.45 -61.89 27.41
#